data_AF-A0A3S2PEN0-F1
#
_entry.id   AF-A0A3S2PEN0-F1
#
_cell.length_a   1.000
_cell.length_b   1.000
_cell.length_c   1.000
_cell.angle_alpha   90.00
_cell.angle_beta   90.00
_cell.angle_gamma   90.00
#
_symmetry.space_group_name_H-M   'P 1'
#
loop_
_entity.id
_entity.type
_entity.pdbx_description
1 polymer ?
#
loop_
_entity_poly.entity_id
_entity_poly.type
_entity_poly.pdbx_seq_one_letter_code
_entity_poly.pdbx_strand_id
1 'polypeptide(L)'
;MSSDQELPALGRPFALGMLYDARKDKLITDFTLWDGHIIQGKKVRQPQNNSKYEIITSDSIQSKSSLLDVGASLKASFLGGMIEIGGSAHYLNDKKKFKNQSRVTLQYKATTDHESLDVTQLTVTNTQIRDAIQNSRATHVVTGILYGANAVFVFDSEKMDSRSVQKIEGSMQAAIKKIPKFSIDGKIDIKLSDEEKDVTNKFTCKFYGDFILKSNPTTFEDAVKTYEQLPTLLKETSENTVPIGFCLTPLKNLDPSAEELKAEIYDDLVRKAGNALNDMREIEMRCNDALDENVVKKFPPIQRKLRSFLNLCEDYTKILKRTMEEKFPAIREGKEDDKSVHKVFDDLKKSPFSQENLDKWLDNLEREINVLTSCVDIMDGIKIVSHESELDREVLASGVEDALCFVFTSLETEDPYLKQMDEYLSNHETEKPSNVTPPTKDQWFFNDQIFTDMRQKAKEFSSIFNNLKSSKKYRFIIAALPNQKHEGATIYHYRDGGLKTENFSKPVLDVSSVTDRRELMWHFCNLSLDQNTANYYIKIEDRTAVHLTRTGSECSRTDGRWEAVTSGRGVGVGGFRLLFMVTVCTRAVTRCISIFFVEFQSHFGAEYSATAWIHSLVDCTTMLCAPVGSLVGTRWSCRVAVMVGGVLSSCGLLLSSFSTSLELLYLTMGAVTGLGFALCYTPAIALVGCYFQRRKALAYGVAMSGSGIGTFVLAPVLQLLIELYSWRGALLILSAVVANLCVCGALMRPIAVQERTEGEESCGDVSSPDAELSIKPSKESEVILLPPAVPVEEPDPPPKKSRFSFSSTEYSFLLRPDFLGLAVSFLFLASGCSLPFVYLVPYALSAGVSHQHAAFLMSVLGVIDIVGNISFGWLTDRRCLKPHRLSCYILSVALEGLCCLFAPLLRSFRLLLPFAVLYGYFDGAYVALIPVVTSDVVGAEHLSLALGVVYFLHAVPYLISPPIGGLLVDITDSYSGTFLLSGAALLASAFVLSAVVGIRRCRRRLTVGHGSIPSSDHREPRGGS
;
A
#
# COMPACT_ATOMS: atom_id res chain seq x y z
N MET A 1 9.64 -20.37 58.27
CA MET A 1 8.80 -20.19 57.07
C MET A 1 7.64 -21.17 57.15
N SER A 2 6.42 -20.76 56.81
CA SER A 2 5.29 -21.69 56.71
C SER A 2 5.62 -22.75 55.67
N SER A 3 5.58 -24.01 56.07
CA SER A 3 6.00 -25.20 55.33
C SER A 3 5.22 -25.53 54.05
N ASP A 4 4.33 -24.64 53.60
CA ASP A 4 3.22 -24.97 52.71
C ASP A 4 3.17 -24.11 51.42
N GLN A 5 4.27 -23.44 51.05
CA GLN A 5 4.30 -22.66 49.81
C GLN A 5 4.65 -23.54 48.60
N GLU A 6 3.73 -23.62 47.65
CA GLU A 6 3.88 -24.35 46.40
C GLU A 6 4.78 -23.59 45.40
N LEU A 7 5.80 -24.26 44.87
CA LEU A 7 6.75 -23.72 43.89
C LEU A 7 6.52 -24.36 42.51
N PRO A 8 6.69 -23.63 41.39
CA PRO A 8 6.49 -24.21 40.07
C PRO A 8 7.65 -25.12 39.67
N ALA A 9 7.32 -26.29 39.11
CA ALA A 9 8.31 -27.30 38.70
C ALA A 9 9.16 -26.87 37.49
N LEU A 10 8.60 -26.05 36.60
CA LEU A 10 9.25 -25.54 35.37
C LEU A 10 9.77 -26.64 34.42
N GLY A 11 9.04 -27.75 34.33
CA GLY A 11 9.37 -28.88 33.47
C GLY A 11 10.51 -29.77 34.00
N ARG A 12 10.99 -29.54 35.22
CA ARG A 12 11.98 -30.40 35.89
C ARG A 12 11.31 -31.65 36.46
N PRO A 13 11.97 -32.82 36.44
CA PRO A 13 11.39 -34.08 36.91
C PRO A 13 11.39 -34.16 38.44
N PHE A 14 10.28 -33.87 39.09
CA PHE A 14 10.12 -34.00 40.55
C PHE A 14 9.43 -35.32 40.94
N ALA A 15 9.88 -35.92 42.04
CA ALA A 15 9.24 -37.05 42.71
C ALA A 15 9.26 -36.87 44.23
N LEU A 16 8.29 -37.48 44.93
CA LEU A 16 8.20 -37.41 46.39
C LEU A 16 9.46 -38.00 47.04
N GLY A 17 9.94 -37.36 48.10
CA GLY A 17 11.14 -37.78 48.82
C GLY A 17 12.46 -37.42 48.15
N MET A 18 12.46 -36.76 46.99
CA MET A 18 13.69 -36.22 46.39
C MET A 18 14.27 -35.09 47.25
N LEU A 19 15.60 -35.01 47.27
CA LEU A 19 16.33 -33.97 47.99
C LEU A 19 16.55 -32.74 47.10
N TYR A 20 16.49 -31.56 47.70
CA TYR A 20 16.56 -30.28 47.01
C TYR A 20 17.52 -29.32 47.73
N ASP A 21 18.40 -28.67 46.97
CA ASP A 21 19.22 -27.57 47.46
C ASP A 21 18.60 -26.22 47.07
N ALA A 22 17.82 -25.63 47.99
CA ALA A 22 17.19 -24.33 47.83
C ALA A 22 18.19 -23.16 47.67
N ARG A 23 19.49 -23.36 47.93
CA ARG A 23 20.50 -22.31 47.73
C ARG A 23 20.82 -22.12 46.25
N LYS A 24 20.86 -23.23 45.50
CA LYS A 24 21.14 -23.25 44.06
C LYS A 24 19.92 -23.58 43.20
N ASP A 25 18.78 -23.85 43.83
CA ASP A 25 17.57 -24.38 43.19
C ASP A 25 17.82 -25.64 42.36
N LYS A 26 18.69 -26.52 42.89
CA LYS A 26 19.12 -27.75 42.23
C LYS A 26 18.48 -28.98 42.89
N LEU A 27 17.95 -29.86 42.04
CA LEU A 27 17.44 -31.17 42.44
C LEU A 27 18.59 -32.18 42.57
N ILE A 28 18.57 -33.01 43.61
CA ILE A 28 19.52 -34.11 43.79
C ILE A 28 18.81 -35.40 43.40
N THR A 29 19.25 -35.99 42.29
CA THR A 29 18.58 -37.14 41.65
C THR A 29 19.15 -38.49 42.06
N ASP A 30 20.28 -38.52 42.78
CA ASP A 30 21.05 -39.74 43.04
C ASP A 30 20.33 -40.71 43.99
N PHE A 31 19.49 -40.20 44.90
CA PHE A 31 18.69 -41.01 45.84
C PHE A 31 17.52 -40.22 46.42
N THR A 32 16.48 -40.93 46.88
CA THR A 32 15.37 -40.37 47.67
C THR A 32 15.64 -40.54 49.17
N LEU A 33 15.12 -39.64 50.00
CA LEU A 33 15.31 -39.68 51.46
C LEU A 33 14.69 -40.91 52.11
N TRP A 34 13.60 -41.43 51.53
CA TRP A 34 12.90 -42.63 51.97
C TRP A 34 12.83 -43.65 50.84
N ASP A 35 12.79 -44.94 51.19
CA ASP A 35 12.58 -46.02 50.23
C ASP A 35 11.23 -45.89 49.52
N GLY A 36 11.17 -46.31 48.26
CA GLY A 36 9.96 -46.25 47.44
C GLY A 36 8.75 -46.97 48.05
N HIS A 37 8.97 -48.06 48.79
CA HIS A 37 7.90 -48.76 49.51
C HIS A 37 7.28 -47.93 50.65
N ILE A 38 8.11 -47.14 51.36
CA ILE A 38 7.65 -46.27 52.45
C ILE A 38 6.83 -45.11 51.88
N ILE A 39 7.30 -44.53 50.77
CA ILE A 39 6.63 -43.44 50.08
C ILE A 39 5.25 -43.91 49.58
N GLN A 40 5.17 -45.07 48.93
CA GLN A 40 3.89 -45.61 48.45
C GLN A 40 2.91 -45.91 49.59
N GLY A 41 3.38 -46.40 50.74
CA GLY A 41 2.52 -46.72 51.89
C GLY A 41 1.94 -45.49 52.62
N LYS A 42 2.55 -44.31 52.48
CA LYS A 42 2.15 -43.08 53.19
C LYS A 42 1.73 -41.92 52.29
N LYS A 43 1.75 -42.11 50.99
CA LYS A 43 1.33 -41.11 50.00
C LYS A 43 -0.19 -40.92 50.05
N VAL A 44 -0.61 -39.67 50.13
CA VAL A 44 -2.01 -39.25 49.96
C VAL A 44 -2.14 -38.61 48.58
N ARG A 45 -3.06 -39.11 47.75
CA ARG A 45 -3.39 -38.51 46.46
C ARG A 45 -4.80 -37.91 46.52
N GLN A 46 -4.92 -36.64 46.19
CA GLN A 46 -6.19 -35.92 46.11
C GLN A 46 -6.39 -35.40 44.68
N PRO A 47 -7.53 -35.69 44.04
CA PRO A 47 -7.82 -35.14 42.72
C PRO A 47 -8.03 -33.63 42.82
N GLN A 48 -7.38 -32.87 41.94
CA GLN A 48 -7.49 -31.42 41.78
C GLN A 48 -7.68 -31.06 40.30
N ASN A 49 -8.85 -31.40 39.74
CA ASN A 49 -9.17 -31.10 38.36
C ASN A 49 -9.59 -29.63 38.19
N ASN A 50 -8.68 -28.80 37.68
CA ASN A 50 -8.97 -27.41 37.35
C ASN A 50 -8.28 -27.02 36.04
N SER A 51 -8.96 -26.23 35.21
CA SER A 51 -8.38 -25.70 33.97
C SER A 51 -8.68 -24.22 33.84
N LYS A 52 -7.65 -23.40 33.67
CA LYS A 52 -7.74 -21.95 33.46
C LYS A 52 -6.93 -21.52 32.24
N TYR A 53 -7.25 -20.36 31.69
CA TYR A 53 -6.45 -19.72 30.65
C TYR A 53 -6.21 -18.26 30.98
N GLU A 54 -5.10 -17.72 30.49
CA GLU A 54 -4.73 -16.32 30.67
C GLU A 54 -4.16 -15.76 29.36
N ILE A 55 -4.40 -14.47 29.10
CA ILE A 55 -3.91 -13.79 27.89
C ILE A 55 -3.16 -12.54 28.31
N ILE A 56 -1.90 -12.44 27.87
CA ILE A 56 -1.02 -11.30 28.16
C ILE A 56 -0.47 -10.70 26.87
N THR A 57 -0.24 -9.39 26.88
CA THR A 57 0.39 -8.65 25.76
C THR A 57 1.83 -8.22 26.08
N SER A 58 2.25 -8.33 27.34
CA SER A 58 3.61 -7.99 27.77
C SER A 58 4.54 -9.21 27.72
N ASP A 59 5.70 -9.05 27.10
CA ASP A 59 6.76 -10.07 27.02
C ASP A 59 7.86 -9.90 28.09
N SER A 60 7.66 -8.98 29.04
CA SER A 60 8.67 -8.70 30.08
C SER A 60 8.96 -9.94 30.94
N ILE A 61 10.19 -10.05 31.46
CA ILE A 61 10.56 -11.17 32.35
C ILE A 61 9.61 -11.26 33.55
N GLN A 62 9.15 -10.11 34.08
CA GLN A 62 8.17 -10.07 35.16
C GLN A 62 6.84 -10.71 34.72
N SER A 63 6.30 -10.30 33.58
CA SER A 63 5.04 -10.83 33.05
C SER A 63 5.12 -12.33 32.77
N LYS A 64 6.25 -12.82 32.22
CA LYS A 64 6.45 -14.27 32.00
C LYS A 64 6.57 -15.06 33.31
N SER A 65 7.27 -14.50 34.29
CA SER A 65 7.42 -15.11 35.61
C SER A 65 6.08 -15.21 36.32
N SER A 66 5.28 -14.14 36.30
CA SER A 66 3.93 -14.14 36.87
C SER A 66 2.99 -15.13 36.17
N LEU A 67 3.05 -15.24 34.84
CA LEU A 67 2.24 -16.20 34.07
C LEU A 67 2.51 -17.66 34.48
N LEU A 68 3.76 -17.98 34.86
CA LEU A 68 4.16 -19.32 35.31
C LEU A 68 4.22 -19.47 36.84
N ASP A 69 3.62 -18.53 37.58
CA ASP A 69 3.57 -18.51 39.05
C ASP A 69 4.98 -18.60 39.71
N VAL A 70 6.00 -18.03 39.07
CA VAL A 70 7.40 -18.04 39.54
C VAL A 70 7.60 -16.94 40.59
N GLY A 71 7.73 -17.36 41.85
CA GLY A 71 8.03 -16.47 42.98
C GLY A 71 9.44 -15.86 42.94
N ALA A 72 9.69 -14.85 43.78
CA ALA A 72 10.91 -14.04 43.73
C ALA A 72 12.21 -14.83 43.85
N SER A 73 12.29 -15.76 44.81
CA SER A 73 13.49 -16.59 45.01
C SER A 73 13.79 -17.44 43.77
N LEU A 74 12.81 -18.18 43.26
CA LEU A 74 12.99 -19.01 42.07
C LEU A 74 13.28 -18.18 40.81
N LYS A 75 12.67 -16.99 40.73
CA LYS A 75 12.94 -16.01 39.67
C LYS A 75 14.39 -15.55 39.70
N ALA A 76 14.96 -15.25 40.87
CA ALA A 76 16.37 -14.89 41.00
C ALA A 76 17.29 -15.99 40.42
N SER A 77 16.98 -17.24 40.70
CA SER A 77 17.72 -18.39 40.19
C SER A 77 17.60 -18.57 38.69
N PHE A 78 16.40 -18.33 38.14
CA PHE A 78 16.19 -18.29 36.69
C PHE A 78 16.98 -17.15 36.03
N LEU A 79 16.98 -15.96 36.63
CA LEU A 79 17.73 -14.80 36.11
C LEU A 79 19.24 -15.08 36.08
N GLY A 80 19.76 -15.77 37.10
CA GLY A 80 21.16 -16.21 37.17
C GLY A 80 21.49 -17.43 36.31
N GLY A 81 20.52 -18.06 35.64
CA GLY A 81 20.76 -19.26 34.82
C GLY A 81 21.03 -20.55 35.61
N MET A 82 20.70 -20.58 36.90
CA MET A 82 20.93 -21.74 37.77
C MET A 82 19.91 -22.89 37.57
N ILE A 83 18.81 -22.62 36.87
CA ILE A 83 17.70 -23.57 36.70
C ILE A 83 17.62 -24.00 35.24
N GLU A 84 17.67 -25.31 35.02
CA GLU A 84 17.27 -25.92 33.75
C GLU A 84 15.74 -25.94 33.65
N ILE A 85 15.21 -25.46 32.52
CA ILE A 85 13.78 -25.38 32.25
C ILE A 85 13.42 -26.36 31.14
N GLY A 86 12.24 -26.98 31.24
CA GLY A 86 11.71 -27.93 30.26
C GLY A 86 10.26 -27.63 29.89
N GLY A 87 9.75 -28.32 28.86
CA GLY A 87 8.34 -28.28 28.48
C GLY A 87 7.81 -26.86 28.24
N SER A 88 6.70 -26.52 28.89
CA SER A 88 6.08 -25.18 28.79
C SER A 88 6.99 -24.06 29.29
N ALA A 89 7.91 -24.34 30.20
CA ALA A 89 8.77 -23.33 30.80
C ALA A 89 9.82 -22.78 29.82
N HIS A 90 10.09 -23.44 28.69
CA HIS A 90 10.92 -22.89 27.61
C HIS A 90 10.43 -21.51 27.13
N TYR A 91 9.15 -21.19 27.32
CA TYR A 91 8.60 -19.85 27.07
C TYR A 91 9.36 -18.72 27.79
N LEU A 92 9.93 -18.98 28.98
CA LEU A 92 10.73 -17.98 29.73
C LEU A 92 11.98 -17.52 28.94
N ASN A 93 12.52 -18.41 28.10
CA ASN A 93 13.69 -18.15 27.26
C ASN A 93 13.32 -17.61 25.87
N ASP A 94 12.08 -17.78 25.41
CA ASP A 94 11.63 -17.13 24.18
C ASP A 94 11.72 -15.60 24.35
N LYS A 95 12.22 -14.91 23.33
CA LYS A 95 12.35 -13.44 23.33
C LYS A 95 11.69 -12.89 22.08
N LYS A 96 11.05 -11.73 22.19
CA LYS A 96 10.63 -10.96 21.03
C LYS A 96 11.85 -10.54 20.21
N LYS A 97 11.76 -10.62 18.88
CA LYS A 97 12.90 -10.36 17.97
C LYS A 97 13.09 -8.88 17.69
N PHE A 98 11.98 -8.17 17.48
CA PHE A 98 11.94 -6.78 17.03
C PHE A 98 11.23 -5.92 18.05
N LYS A 99 11.66 -4.66 18.24
CA LYS A 99 10.96 -3.74 19.15
C LYS A 99 9.61 -3.37 18.56
N ASN A 100 9.56 -3.09 17.25
CA ASN A 100 8.35 -2.80 16.49
C ASN A 100 7.61 -4.06 15.97
N GLN A 101 7.49 -5.06 16.82
CA GLN A 101 6.68 -6.26 16.63
C GLN A 101 5.68 -6.35 17.78
N SER A 102 4.43 -6.71 17.48
CA SER A 102 3.42 -7.00 18.49
C SER A 102 3.47 -8.49 18.87
N ARG A 103 3.24 -8.77 20.15
CA ARG A 103 3.20 -10.11 20.69
C ARG A 103 2.01 -10.26 21.63
N VAL A 104 1.22 -11.31 21.43
CA VAL A 104 0.15 -11.68 22.34
C VAL A 104 0.33 -13.15 22.70
N THR A 105 0.28 -13.46 23.99
CA THR A 105 0.50 -14.82 24.49
C THR A 105 -0.77 -15.33 25.16
N LEU A 106 -1.21 -16.53 24.77
CA LEU A 106 -2.29 -17.27 25.41
C LEU A 106 -1.69 -18.45 26.19
N GLN A 107 -1.95 -18.52 27.48
CA GLN A 107 -1.61 -19.65 28.32
C GLN A 107 -2.84 -20.49 28.61
N TYR A 108 -2.67 -21.81 28.52
CA TYR A 108 -3.55 -22.82 29.09
C TYR A 108 -2.85 -23.49 30.27
N LYS A 109 -3.53 -23.58 31.41
CA LYS A 109 -3.02 -24.23 32.63
C LYS A 109 -4.06 -25.21 33.15
N ALA A 110 -3.69 -26.47 33.28
CA ALA A 110 -4.53 -27.52 33.84
C ALA A 110 -3.83 -28.27 34.98
N THR A 111 -4.55 -28.50 36.06
CA THR A 111 -4.15 -29.32 37.22
C THR A 111 -5.00 -30.59 37.24
N THR A 112 -4.44 -31.71 37.70
CA THR A 112 -5.16 -33.00 37.77
C THR A 112 -5.18 -33.60 39.16
N ASP A 113 -4.02 -33.70 39.80
CA ASP A 113 -3.85 -34.42 41.06
C ASP A 113 -2.81 -33.72 41.93
N HIS A 114 -3.03 -33.74 43.24
CA HIS A 114 -2.04 -33.38 44.22
C HIS A 114 -1.64 -34.61 45.02
N GLU A 115 -0.35 -34.89 45.08
CA GLU A 115 0.23 -35.98 45.86
C GLU A 115 1.04 -35.39 47.01
N SER A 116 0.76 -35.79 48.25
CA SER A 116 1.48 -35.31 49.42
C SER A 116 1.90 -36.44 50.36
N LEU A 117 2.93 -36.18 51.14
CA LEU A 117 3.50 -37.09 52.13
C LEU A 117 3.36 -36.46 53.52
N ASP A 118 2.70 -37.15 54.45
CA ASP A 118 2.64 -36.70 55.84
C ASP A 118 3.98 -36.99 56.55
N VAL A 119 4.82 -35.97 56.59
CA VAL A 119 6.17 -36.03 57.16
C VAL A 119 6.16 -36.08 58.70
N THR A 120 5.09 -35.63 59.35
CA THR A 120 5.02 -35.63 60.83
C THR A 120 5.05 -37.05 61.40
N GLN A 121 4.46 -38.01 60.68
CA GLN A 121 4.44 -39.44 61.02
C GLN A 121 5.68 -40.22 60.54
N LEU A 122 6.59 -39.58 59.81
CA LEU A 122 7.83 -40.18 59.26
C LEU A 122 9.07 -39.89 60.12
N THR A 123 8.88 -39.28 61.28
CA THR A 123 9.92 -39.03 62.28
C THR A 123 10.36 -40.34 62.94
N VAL A 124 11.30 -41.07 62.33
CA VAL A 124 11.88 -42.30 62.92
C VAL A 124 13.39 -42.40 62.64
N THR A 125 14.20 -42.13 63.67
CA THR A 125 15.27 -42.99 64.25
C THR A 125 16.12 -43.92 63.34
N ASN A 126 16.38 -43.60 62.07
CA ASN A 126 17.24 -44.41 61.22
C ASN A 126 18.58 -43.70 60.91
N THR A 127 19.70 -44.29 61.35
CA THR A 127 21.06 -43.74 61.16
C THR A 127 21.43 -43.56 59.68
N GLN A 128 20.93 -44.44 58.80
CA GLN A 128 21.17 -44.35 57.35
C GLN A 128 20.57 -43.08 56.71
N ILE A 129 19.44 -42.58 57.22
CA ILE A 129 18.80 -41.35 56.73
C ILE A 129 19.63 -40.13 57.15
N ARG A 130 20.23 -40.16 58.34
CA ARG A 130 21.12 -39.09 58.80
C ARG A 130 22.38 -38.99 57.94
N ASP A 131 22.99 -40.13 57.61
CA ASP A 131 24.17 -40.18 56.74
C ASP A 131 23.84 -39.68 55.32
N ALA A 132 22.65 -40.01 54.80
CA ALA A 132 22.16 -39.51 53.52
C ALA A 132 21.97 -37.97 53.51
N ILE A 133 21.40 -37.42 54.58
CA ILE A 133 21.23 -35.96 54.74
C ILE A 133 22.59 -35.27 54.77
N GLN A 134 23.53 -35.76 55.60
CA GLN A 134 24.86 -35.17 55.76
C GLN A 134 25.70 -35.22 54.48
N ASN A 135 25.61 -36.31 53.71
CA ASN A 135 26.37 -36.45 52.47
C ASN A 135 25.74 -35.70 51.28
N SER A 136 24.42 -35.48 51.27
CA SER A 136 23.71 -34.85 50.14
C SER A 136 23.97 -33.35 49.99
N ARG A 137 24.33 -32.64 51.07
CA ARG A 137 24.34 -31.16 51.17
C ARG A 137 22.98 -30.52 50.81
N ALA A 138 21.88 -31.27 50.81
CA ALA A 138 20.54 -30.76 50.56
C ALA A 138 20.05 -29.88 51.72
N THR A 139 19.12 -28.98 51.43
CA THR A 139 18.47 -28.14 52.46
C THR A 139 17.02 -28.54 52.70
N HIS A 140 16.35 -29.10 51.69
CA HIS A 140 14.93 -29.46 51.72
C HIS A 140 14.69 -30.85 51.13
N VAL A 141 13.53 -31.42 51.45
CA VAL A 141 12.97 -32.62 50.81
C VAL A 141 11.62 -32.29 50.19
N VAL A 142 11.32 -32.91 49.05
CA VAL A 142 10.04 -32.77 48.33
C VAL A 142 8.97 -33.59 49.03
N THR A 143 7.91 -32.92 49.49
CA THR A 143 6.84 -33.54 50.31
C THR A 143 5.47 -33.42 49.69
N GLY A 144 5.30 -32.56 48.68
CA GLY A 144 4.08 -32.46 47.89
C GLY A 144 4.41 -32.23 46.42
N ILE A 145 3.57 -32.73 45.51
CA ILE A 145 3.67 -32.53 44.07
C ILE A 145 2.27 -32.29 43.52
N LEU A 146 2.11 -31.20 42.77
CA LEU A 146 0.95 -30.94 41.95
C LEU A 146 1.24 -31.39 40.51
N TYR A 147 0.42 -32.29 40.00
CA TYR A 147 0.47 -32.80 38.64
C TYR A 147 -0.53 -32.07 37.74
N GLY A 148 -0.15 -31.93 36.47
CA GLY A 148 -0.96 -31.30 35.44
C GLY A 148 -0.20 -31.12 34.14
N ALA A 149 -0.61 -30.14 33.34
CA ALA A 149 0.11 -29.75 32.13
C ALA A 149 -0.21 -28.30 31.77
N ASN A 150 0.81 -27.57 31.30
CA ASN A 150 0.69 -26.21 30.81
C ASN A 150 0.98 -26.15 29.30
N ALA A 151 0.37 -25.19 28.63
CA ALA A 151 0.68 -24.84 27.25
C ALA A 151 0.67 -23.33 27.07
N VAL A 152 1.61 -22.82 26.28
CA VAL A 152 1.80 -21.40 25.98
C VAL A 152 1.85 -21.24 24.47
N PHE A 153 0.90 -20.49 23.95
CA PHE A 153 0.79 -20.10 22.54
C PHE A 153 1.27 -18.66 22.41
N VAL A 154 2.40 -18.46 21.74
CA VAL A 154 3.01 -17.14 21.53
C VAL A 154 2.69 -16.70 20.11
N PHE A 155 1.91 -15.64 19.96
CA PHE A 155 1.55 -15.07 18.67
C PHE A 155 2.39 -13.83 18.37
N ASP A 156 3.15 -13.87 17.29
CA ASP A 156 4.08 -12.82 16.85
C ASP A 156 3.64 -12.19 15.53
N SER A 157 3.45 -10.87 15.49
CA SER A 157 3.23 -10.14 14.24
C SER A 157 4.51 -10.04 13.41
N GLU A 158 4.37 -9.65 12.15
CA GLU A 158 5.52 -9.14 11.37
C GLU A 158 6.08 -7.83 11.96
N LYS A 159 7.30 -7.43 11.57
CA LYS A 159 7.86 -6.10 11.89
C LYS A 159 6.99 -5.04 11.20
N MET A 160 6.62 -3.98 11.92
CA MET A 160 5.79 -2.90 11.38
C MET A 160 6.32 -1.53 11.80
N ASP A 161 5.66 -0.47 11.33
CA ASP A 161 5.87 0.87 11.86
C ASP A 161 5.39 0.98 13.31
N SER A 162 6.13 1.74 14.13
CA SER A 162 5.84 1.95 15.55
C SER A 162 4.41 2.42 15.85
N ARG A 163 3.82 3.25 14.96
CA ARG A 163 2.42 3.73 15.08
C ARG A 163 1.38 2.64 14.88
N SER A 164 1.70 1.60 14.12
CA SER A 164 0.80 0.51 13.78
C SER A 164 0.81 -0.62 14.82
N VAL A 165 1.87 -0.72 15.63
CA VAL A 165 2.07 -1.80 16.62
C VAL A 165 0.92 -1.87 17.63
N GLN A 166 0.50 -0.74 18.22
CA GLN A 166 -0.60 -0.75 19.19
C GLN A 166 -1.94 -1.15 18.56
N LYS A 167 -2.17 -0.73 17.30
CA LYS A 167 -3.40 -1.07 16.58
C LYS A 167 -3.49 -2.57 16.30
N ILE A 168 -2.40 -3.18 15.81
CA ILE A 168 -2.39 -4.62 15.54
C ILE A 168 -2.47 -5.43 16.84
N GLU A 169 -1.84 -4.96 17.91
CA GLU A 169 -1.89 -5.63 19.22
C GLU A 169 -3.32 -5.76 19.72
N GLY A 170 -4.10 -4.67 19.64
CA GLY A 170 -5.52 -4.68 20.02
C GLY A 170 -6.34 -5.68 19.19
N SER A 171 -6.13 -5.71 17.87
CA SER A 171 -6.81 -6.65 16.97
C SER A 171 -6.39 -8.11 17.21
N MET A 172 -5.09 -8.36 17.41
CA MET A 172 -4.57 -9.69 17.76
C MET A 172 -5.16 -10.18 19.08
N GLN A 173 -5.17 -9.32 20.10
CA GLN A 173 -5.73 -9.64 21.40
C GLN A 173 -7.23 -9.97 21.30
N ALA A 174 -7.99 -9.23 20.48
CA ALA A 174 -9.41 -9.50 20.24
C ALA A 174 -9.64 -10.88 19.60
N ALA A 175 -8.87 -11.23 18.56
CA ALA A 175 -8.96 -12.53 17.91
C ALA A 175 -8.55 -13.69 18.84
N ILE A 176 -7.43 -13.54 19.56
CA ILE A 176 -6.88 -14.56 20.47
C ILE A 176 -7.80 -14.80 21.67
N LYS A 177 -8.47 -13.76 22.18
CA LYS A 177 -9.52 -13.89 23.23
C LYS A 177 -10.69 -14.78 22.84
N LYS A 178 -10.86 -15.09 21.54
CA LYS A 178 -11.90 -15.99 21.06
C LYS A 178 -11.45 -17.45 20.99
N ILE A 179 -10.14 -17.76 21.03
CA ILE A 179 -9.60 -19.14 20.96
C ILE A 179 -10.27 -20.07 21.97
N PRO A 180 -10.32 -19.75 23.28
CA PRO A 180 -10.98 -20.62 24.27
C PRO A 180 -12.51 -20.72 24.11
N LYS A 181 -13.14 -19.83 23.32
CA LYS A 181 -14.58 -19.83 23.05
C LYS A 181 -14.93 -20.65 21.82
N PHE A 182 -13.97 -20.93 20.94
CA PHE A 182 -14.18 -21.76 19.75
C PHE A 182 -14.31 -23.25 20.09
N SER A 183 -13.59 -23.71 21.12
CA SER A 183 -13.60 -25.11 21.58
C SER A 183 -14.95 -25.62 22.12
N ILE A 184 -15.99 -24.77 22.13
CA ILE A 184 -17.34 -25.13 22.60
C ILE A 184 -18.33 -25.33 21.43
N ASP A 185 -18.07 -24.77 20.23
CA ASP A 185 -19.09 -24.62 19.16
C ASP A 185 -18.67 -25.14 17.77
N GLY A 186 -17.46 -25.71 17.62
CA GLY A 186 -17.09 -26.57 16.50
C GLY A 186 -17.02 -25.96 15.07
N LYS A 187 -17.20 -24.64 14.87
CA LYS A 187 -17.00 -23.98 13.56
C LYS A 187 -16.27 -22.63 13.68
N ILE A 188 -15.06 -22.57 13.15
CA ILE A 188 -14.13 -21.43 13.22
C ILE A 188 -14.59 -20.24 12.35
N ASP A 189 -15.14 -20.51 11.16
CA ASP A 189 -15.49 -19.49 10.15
C ASP A 189 -16.62 -18.51 10.55
N ILE A 190 -17.45 -18.89 11.53
CA ILE A 190 -18.73 -18.22 11.83
C ILE A 190 -18.60 -17.13 12.92
N LYS A 191 -17.51 -17.07 13.71
CA LYS A 191 -17.41 -16.12 14.85
C LYS A 191 -16.30 -15.06 14.79
N LEU A 192 -15.46 -15.06 13.77
CA LEU A 192 -14.50 -13.98 13.54
C LEU A 192 -15.13 -12.91 12.64
N SER A 193 -14.95 -11.62 12.98
CA SER A 193 -15.27 -10.55 12.04
C SER A 193 -14.31 -10.59 10.86
N ASP A 194 -14.69 -10.01 9.73
CA ASP A 194 -13.83 -10.00 8.54
C ASP A 194 -12.51 -9.24 8.80
N GLU A 195 -12.54 -8.19 9.64
CA GLU A 195 -11.34 -7.51 10.13
C GLU A 195 -10.41 -8.43 10.94
N GLU A 196 -10.97 -9.29 11.82
CA GLU A 196 -10.19 -10.24 12.60
C GLU A 196 -9.59 -11.34 11.71
N LYS A 197 -10.34 -11.81 10.70
CA LYS A 197 -9.86 -12.79 9.70
C LYS A 197 -8.66 -12.26 8.91
N ASP A 198 -8.69 -10.99 8.53
CA ASP A 198 -7.55 -10.36 7.86
C ASP A 198 -6.32 -10.25 8.77
N VAL A 199 -6.54 -10.14 10.08
CA VAL A 199 -5.46 -10.04 11.07
C VAL A 199 -4.88 -11.42 11.41
N THR A 200 -5.66 -12.51 11.40
CA THR A 200 -5.14 -13.86 11.68
C THR A 200 -4.07 -14.33 10.68
N ASN A 201 -4.05 -13.76 9.48
CA ASN A 201 -3.03 -14.04 8.46
C ASN A 201 -1.74 -13.20 8.63
N LYS A 202 -1.71 -12.22 9.55
CA LYS A 202 -0.60 -11.27 9.74
C LYS A 202 0.30 -11.59 10.94
N PHE A 203 0.05 -12.71 11.61
CA PHE A 203 0.86 -13.17 12.73
C PHE A 203 1.06 -14.69 12.70
N THR A 204 2.16 -15.13 13.30
CA THR A 204 2.54 -16.54 13.41
C THR A 204 2.36 -17.03 14.85
N CYS A 205 2.23 -18.34 15.04
CA CYS A 205 2.14 -18.98 16.34
C CYS A 205 3.40 -19.80 16.64
N LYS A 206 3.89 -19.73 17.88
CA LYS A 206 4.87 -20.67 18.46
C LYS A 206 4.23 -21.35 19.66
N PHE A 207 4.56 -22.62 19.87
CA PHE A 207 4.01 -23.43 20.94
C PHE A 207 5.09 -23.90 21.90
N TYR A 208 4.84 -23.72 23.20
CA TYR A 208 5.63 -24.25 24.29
C TYR A 208 4.69 -24.94 25.26
N GLY A 209 4.76 -26.25 25.41
CA GLY A 209 3.84 -26.97 26.29
C GLY A 209 4.37 -28.30 26.77
N ASP A 210 3.70 -28.83 27.79
CA ASP A 210 4.01 -30.12 28.42
C ASP A 210 3.31 -31.30 27.70
N PHE A 211 2.79 -31.04 26.49
CA PHE A 211 2.02 -32.00 25.71
C PHE A 211 2.85 -32.54 24.56
N ILE A 212 2.76 -33.85 24.30
CA ILE A 212 3.33 -34.46 23.11
C ILE A 212 2.33 -34.33 21.96
N LEU A 213 2.56 -33.35 21.09
CA LEU A 213 1.74 -33.10 19.91
C LEU A 213 2.28 -33.82 18.67
N LYS A 214 1.41 -34.16 17.72
CA LYS A 214 1.82 -34.68 16.40
C LYS A 214 2.54 -33.62 15.56
N SER A 215 2.11 -32.37 15.68
CA SER A 215 2.68 -31.21 14.99
C SER A 215 2.41 -29.96 15.81
N ASN A 216 3.43 -29.09 15.94
CA ASN A 216 3.28 -27.83 16.65
C ASN A 216 2.49 -26.81 15.80
N PRO A 217 1.58 -26.02 16.41
CA PRO A 217 0.81 -25.03 15.69
C PRO A 217 1.68 -23.87 15.22
N THR A 218 1.52 -23.46 13.96
CA THR A 218 2.25 -22.33 13.36
C THR A 218 1.32 -21.20 12.91
N THR A 219 0.03 -21.50 12.74
CA THR A 219 -1.01 -20.55 12.34
C THR A 219 -2.06 -20.37 13.44
N PHE A 220 -2.90 -19.33 13.31
CA PHE A 220 -4.04 -19.14 14.22
C PHE A 220 -5.00 -20.34 14.22
N GLU A 221 -5.30 -20.90 13.04
CA GLU A 221 -6.19 -22.05 12.93
C GLU A 221 -5.61 -23.31 13.59
N ASP A 222 -4.30 -23.55 13.41
CA ASP A 222 -3.63 -24.67 14.07
C ASP A 222 -3.67 -24.49 15.59
N ALA A 223 -3.51 -23.25 16.08
CA ALA A 223 -3.58 -22.96 17.50
C ALA A 223 -4.99 -23.24 18.06
N VAL A 224 -6.06 -22.90 17.34
CA VAL A 224 -7.45 -23.23 17.73
C VAL A 224 -7.65 -24.73 17.80
N LYS A 225 -7.26 -25.48 16.76
CA LYS A 225 -7.36 -26.95 16.72
C LYS A 225 -6.56 -27.61 17.83
N THR A 226 -5.35 -27.12 18.08
CA THR A 226 -4.48 -27.63 19.14
C THR A 226 -5.08 -27.36 20.51
N TYR A 227 -5.59 -26.14 20.75
CA TYR A 227 -6.22 -25.76 22.01
C TYR A 227 -7.45 -26.63 22.32
N GLU A 228 -8.26 -26.96 21.31
CA GLU A 228 -9.41 -27.86 21.43
C GLU A 228 -9.02 -29.28 21.86
N GLN A 229 -7.84 -29.77 21.46
CA GLN A 229 -7.33 -31.10 21.78
C GLN A 229 -6.67 -31.20 23.17
N LEU A 230 -6.25 -30.09 23.79
CA LEU A 230 -5.51 -30.15 25.07
C LEU A 230 -6.29 -30.86 26.20
N PRO A 231 -7.59 -30.59 26.41
CA PRO A 231 -8.34 -31.24 27.49
C PRO A 231 -8.55 -32.75 27.25
N THR A 232 -8.60 -33.22 26.00
CA THR A 232 -8.75 -34.65 25.70
C THR A 232 -7.43 -35.39 25.91
N LEU A 233 -6.32 -34.79 25.48
CA LEU A 233 -4.97 -35.34 25.71
C LEU A 233 -4.66 -35.53 27.20
N LEU A 234 -5.17 -34.65 28.06
CA LEU A 234 -5.07 -34.77 29.52
C LEU A 234 -5.92 -35.91 30.12
N LYS A 235 -7.01 -36.32 29.47
CA LYS A 235 -7.95 -37.34 29.98
C LYS A 235 -7.63 -38.76 29.52
N GLU A 236 -7.06 -38.92 28.33
CA GLU A 236 -6.86 -40.24 27.71
C GLU A 236 -5.77 -41.08 28.38
N THR A 237 -4.90 -40.49 29.20
CA THR A 237 -3.70 -41.15 29.74
C THR A 237 -3.32 -40.57 31.10
N SER A 238 -3.53 -41.34 32.18
CA SER A 238 -3.08 -40.96 33.53
C SER A 238 -1.54 -40.93 33.68
N GLU A 239 -0.80 -41.39 32.67
CA GLU A 239 0.67 -41.34 32.57
C GLU A 239 1.20 -40.06 31.88
N ASN A 240 0.33 -39.22 31.32
CA ASN A 240 0.73 -38.03 30.53
C ASN A 240 0.75 -36.71 31.33
N THR A 241 0.58 -36.77 32.66
CA THR A 241 0.67 -35.58 33.51
C THR A 241 2.09 -35.39 34.02
N VAL A 242 2.56 -34.15 34.01
CA VAL A 242 3.89 -33.79 34.51
C VAL A 242 3.77 -33.04 35.84
N PRO A 243 4.81 -33.05 36.68
CA PRO A 243 4.89 -32.13 37.81
C PRO A 243 4.81 -30.69 37.30
N ILE A 244 3.82 -29.92 37.76
CA ILE A 244 3.68 -28.48 37.48
C ILE A 244 3.97 -27.63 38.71
N GLY A 245 3.81 -28.20 39.91
CA GLY A 245 4.11 -27.57 41.19
C GLY A 245 4.65 -28.58 42.21
N PHE A 246 5.37 -28.11 43.23
CA PHE A 246 5.90 -28.93 44.30
C PHE A 246 6.00 -28.17 45.62
N CYS A 247 5.95 -28.90 46.73
CA CYS A 247 6.11 -28.38 48.09
C CYS A 247 7.39 -28.92 48.70
N LEU A 248 8.08 -28.07 49.46
CA LEU A 248 9.33 -28.40 50.12
C LEU A 248 9.17 -28.34 51.64
N THR A 249 9.78 -29.30 52.33
CA THR A 249 9.91 -29.24 53.79
C THR A 249 11.40 -29.14 54.17
N PRO A 250 11.79 -28.17 55.02
CA PRO A 250 13.18 -28.04 55.46
C PRO A 250 13.69 -29.30 56.15
N LEU A 251 14.87 -29.80 55.75
CA LEU A 251 15.48 -30.97 56.37
C LEU A 251 15.84 -30.75 57.83
N LYS A 252 16.04 -29.49 58.23
CA LYS A 252 16.33 -29.10 59.62
C LYS A 252 15.18 -29.45 60.60
N ASN A 253 13.96 -29.60 60.08
CA ASN A 253 12.82 -30.10 60.86
C ASN A 253 12.94 -31.61 61.18
N LEU A 254 13.77 -32.34 60.42
CA LEU A 254 14.02 -33.77 60.56
C LEU A 254 15.37 -34.06 61.25
N ASP A 255 16.43 -33.33 60.86
CA ASP A 255 17.76 -33.44 61.47
C ASP A 255 18.39 -32.04 61.70
N PRO A 256 18.72 -31.66 62.95
CA PRO A 256 19.35 -30.39 63.25
C PRO A 256 20.71 -30.14 62.56
N SER A 257 21.41 -31.19 62.13
CA SER A 257 22.70 -31.12 61.44
C SER A 257 22.61 -30.87 59.93
N ALA A 258 21.38 -30.83 59.37
CA ALA A 258 21.16 -30.55 57.95
C ALA A 258 21.59 -29.12 57.57
N GLU A 259 22.04 -28.96 56.32
CA GLU A 259 22.32 -27.66 55.73
C GLU A 259 21.05 -26.79 55.68
N GLU A 260 21.20 -25.47 55.83
CA GLU A 260 20.07 -24.54 55.93
C GLU A 260 20.17 -23.41 54.91
N LEU A 261 19.01 -22.98 54.42
CA LEU A 261 18.86 -21.71 53.70
C LEU A 261 18.88 -20.56 54.74
N LYS A 262 20.00 -19.85 54.86
CA LYS A 262 20.22 -18.87 55.94
C LYS A 262 19.64 -17.49 55.64
N ALA A 263 19.51 -17.14 54.36
CA ALA A 263 18.95 -15.86 53.93
C ALA A 263 18.13 -16.04 52.64
N GLU A 264 17.16 -15.15 52.45
CA GLU A 264 16.39 -15.03 51.21
C GLU A 264 16.91 -13.87 50.36
N ILE A 265 16.67 -13.96 49.06
CA ILE A 265 16.98 -12.85 48.15
C ILE A 265 15.81 -11.89 48.17
N TYR A 266 16.04 -10.65 48.61
CA TYR A 266 15.00 -9.63 48.66
C TYR A 266 14.42 -9.31 47.27
N ASP A 267 13.10 -9.09 47.23
CA ASP A 267 12.35 -8.73 46.02
C ASP A 267 12.94 -7.53 45.28
N ASP A 268 13.50 -6.54 45.99
CA ASP A 268 14.15 -5.39 45.36
C ASP A 268 15.35 -5.79 44.48
N LEU A 269 16.15 -6.75 44.94
CA LEU A 269 17.32 -7.23 44.21
C LEU A 269 16.88 -8.04 42.99
N VAL A 270 15.87 -8.89 43.12
CA VAL A 270 15.27 -9.66 42.01
C VAL A 270 14.66 -8.73 40.97
N ARG A 271 14.03 -7.65 41.40
CA ARG A 271 13.48 -6.61 40.53
C ARG A 271 14.58 -5.86 39.79
N LYS A 272 15.66 -5.44 40.47
CA LYS A 272 16.82 -4.79 39.83
C LYS A 272 17.50 -5.70 38.80
N ALA A 273 17.71 -6.96 39.14
CA ALA A 273 18.24 -7.98 38.23
C ALA A 273 17.34 -8.18 37.00
N GLY A 274 16.03 -8.30 37.23
CA GLY A 274 15.04 -8.47 36.17
C GLY A 274 14.99 -7.26 35.23
N ASN A 275 15.06 -6.04 35.78
CA ASN A 275 15.08 -4.81 35.01
C ASN A 275 16.36 -4.72 34.17
N ALA A 276 17.54 -4.93 34.76
CA ALA A 276 18.82 -4.87 34.03
C ALA A 276 18.85 -5.83 32.82
N LEU A 277 18.36 -7.06 32.99
CA LEU A 277 18.26 -8.02 31.89
C LEU A 277 17.17 -7.65 30.86
N ASN A 278 16.10 -6.98 31.30
CA ASN A 278 15.04 -6.52 30.40
C ASN A 278 15.50 -5.31 29.57
N ASP A 279 16.27 -4.39 30.17
CA ASP A 279 16.87 -3.23 29.50
C ASP A 279 17.82 -3.71 28.39
N MET A 280 18.68 -4.71 28.69
CA MET A 280 19.54 -5.34 27.66
C MET A 280 18.73 -5.95 26.52
N ARG A 281 17.62 -6.65 26.82
CA ARG A 281 16.73 -7.21 25.78
C ARG A 281 16.08 -6.12 24.93
N GLU A 282 15.73 -4.98 25.52
CA GLU A 282 15.17 -3.85 24.77
C GLU A 282 16.19 -3.28 23.78
N ILE A 283 17.44 -3.13 24.21
CA ILE A 283 18.56 -2.71 23.36
C ILE A 283 18.80 -3.74 22.24
N GLU A 284 18.82 -5.04 22.54
CA GLU A 284 18.93 -6.11 21.52
C GLU A 284 17.82 -6.00 20.47
N MET A 285 16.56 -5.83 20.89
CA MET A 285 15.41 -5.68 19.98
C MET A 285 15.50 -4.42 19.12
N ARG A 286 15.93 -3.30 19.69
CA ARG A 286 16.11 -2.03 18.97
C ARG A 286 17.24 -2.13 17.93
N CYS A 287 18.35 -2.79 18.30
CA CYS A 287 19.44 -3.08 17.38
C CYS A 287 18.98 -4.01 16.23
N ASN A 288 18.14 -5.00 16.51
CA ASN A 288 17.55 -5.86 15.47
C ASN A 288 16.62 -5.09 14.52
N ASP A 289 15.85 -4.11 15.01
CA ASP A 289 15.04 -3.24 14.16
C ASP A 289 15.92 -2.47 13.17
N ALA A 290 17.03 -1.89 13.64
CA ALA A 290 18.01 -1.18 12.82
C ALA A 290 18.72 -2.10 11.82
N LEU A 291 19.10 -3.32 12.22
CA LEU A 291 19.71 -4.33 11.33
C LEU A 291 18.79 -4.75 10.17
N ASP A 292 17.48 -4.67 10.38
CA ASP A 292 16.49 -5.06 9.37
C ASP A 292 16.18 -3.95 8.34
N GLU A 293 16.68 -2.73 8.55
CA GLU A 293 16.50 -1.62 7.61
C GLU A 293 17.13 -1.90 6.23
N ASN A 294 16.41 -1.49 5.17
CA ASN A 294 16.81 -1.76 3.78
C ASN A 294 18.16 -1.13 3.41
N VAL A 295 18.45 0.05 3.95
CA VAL A 295 19.73 0.75 3.73
C VAL A 295 20.85 -0.01 4.46
N VAL A 296 20.65 -0.40 5.72
CA VAL A 296 21.65 -1.16 6.50
C VAL A 296 22.02 -2.49 5.83
N LYS A 297 21.04 -3.21 5.27
CA LYS A 297 21.27 -4.45 4.50
C LYS A 297 22.19 -4.26 3.28
N LYS A 298 22.23 -3.04 2.71
CA LYS A 298 23.04 -2.69 1.52
C LYS A 298 24.40 -2.08 1.87
N PHE A 299 24.64 -1.70 3.13
CA PHE A 299 25.89 -1.06 3.58
C PHE A 299 26.59 -1.91 4.66
N PRO A 300 27.54 -2.80 4.26
CA PRO A 300 28.24 -3.68 5.19
C PRO A 300 28.97 -3.00 6.36
N PRO A 301 29.53 -1.77 6.24
CA PRO A 301 30.16 -1.09 7.38
C PRO A 301 29.21 -0.89 8.58
N ILE A 302 27.98 -0.45 8.32
CA ILE A 302 26.96 -0.19 9.36
C ILE A 302 26.45 -1.50 9.93
N GLN A 303 26.23 -2.49 9.06
CA GLN A 303 25.83 -3.82 9.51
C GLN A 303 26.87 -4.43 10.47
N ARG A 304 28.17 -4.22 10.21
CA ARG A 304 29.25 -4.68 11.11
C ARG A 304 29.24 -3.94 12.44
N LYS A 305 29.06 -2.61 12.47
CA LYS A 305 28.90 -1.83 13.72
C LYS A 305 27.76 -2.39 14.58
N LEU A 306 26.57 -2.55 14.00
CA LEU A 306 25.39 -3.09 14.70
C LEU A 306 25.62 -4.51 15.22
N ARG A 307 26.22 -5.40 14.42
CA ARG A 307 26.53 -6.77 14.86
C ARG A 307 27.56 -6.80 15.97
N SER A 308 28.60 -5.96 15.88
CA SER A 308 29.61 -5.85 16.93
C SER A 308 29.00 -5.35 18.24
N PHE A 309 28.17 -4.32 18.18
CA PHE A 309 27.40 -3.81 19.32
C PHE A 309 26.52 -4.91 19.94
N LEU A 310 25.75 -5.63 19.12
CA LEU A 310 24.89 -6.71 19.57
C LEU A 310 25.68 -7.82 20.28
N ASN A 311 26.79 -8.26 19.70
CA ASN A 311 27.66 -9.28 20.29
C ASN A 311 28.22 -8.83 21.66
N LEU A 312 28.67 -7.57 21.76
CA LEU A 312 29.18 -7.01 23.02
C LEU A 312 28.08 -6.96 24.09
N CYS A 313 26.85 -6.57 23.73
CA CYS A 313 25.71 -6.59 24.64
C CYS A 313 25.35 -8.02 25.09
N GLU A 314 25.41 -9.00 24.19
CA GLU A 314 25.17 -10.41 24.53
C GLU A 314 26.25 -10.95 25.48
N ASP A 315 27.52 -10.63 25.26
CA ASP A 315 28.62 -11.06 26.12
C ASP A 315 28.55 -10.41 27.50
N TYR A 316 28.21 -9.13 27.57
CA TYR A 316 27.94 -8.46 28.84
C TYR A 316 26.76 -9.09 29.59
N THR A 317 25.68 -9.45 28.88
CA THR A 317 24.54 -10.15 29.46
C THR A 317 24.93 -11.50 30.05
N LYS A 318 25.82 -12.25 29.40
CA LYS A 318 26.38 -13.51 29.94
C LYS A 318 27.17 -13.28 31.23
N ILE A 319 27.99 -12.23 31.28
CA ILE A 319 28.77 -11.87 32.49
C ILE A 319 27.82 -11.51 33.64
N LEU A 320 26.76 -10.74 33.37
CA LEU A 320 25.77 -10.39 34.38
C LEU A 320 25.08 -11.64 34.95
N LYS A 321 24.67 -12.57 34.08
CA LYS A 321 24.08 -13.85 34.51
C LYS A 321 25.03 -14.68 35.35
N ARG A 322 26.27 -14.84 34.93
CA ARG A 322 27.30 -15.58 35.67
C ARG A 322 27.58 -14.95 37.04
N THR A 323 27.63 -13.63 37.11
CA THR A 323 27.80 -12.92 38.39
C THR A 323 26.64 -13.22 39.35
N MET A 324 25.40 -13.26 38.85
CA MET A 324 24.23 -13.66 39.64
C MET A 324 24.27 -15.13 40.03
N GLU A 325 24.70 -16.02 39.14
CA GLU A 325 24.90 -17.46 39.38
C GLU A 325 25.87 -17.71 40.55
N GLU A 326 26.91 -16.90 40.68
CA GLU A 326 27.91 -17.01 41.74
C GLU A 326 27.44 -16.34 43.05
N LYS A 327 26.83 -15.15 42.98
CA LYS A 327 26.50 -14.33 44.15
C LYS A 327 25.20 -14.74 44.86
N PHE A 328 24.16 -15.10 44.13
CA PHE A 328 22.86 -15.45 44.73
C PHE A 328 22.94 -16.67 45.66
N PRO A 329 23.65 -17.77 45.32
CA PRO A 329 23.87 -18.86 46.26
C PRO A 329 24.68 -18.45 47.49
N ALA A 330 25.69 -17.58 47.33
CA ALA A 330 26.52 -17.12 48.43
C ALA A 330 25.74 -16.31 49.47
N ILE A 331 24.78 -15.49 49.03
CA ILE A 331 23.82 -14.78 49.92
C ILE A 331 22.96 -15.81 50.67
N ARG A 332 22.36 -16.76 49.94
CA ARG A 332 21.52 -17.82 50.52
C ARG A 332 22.26 -18.71 51.52
N GLU A 333 23.57 -18.88 51.35
CA GLU A 333 24.49 -19.56 52.28
C GLU A 333 24.89 -18.70 53.51
N GLY A 334 24.58 -17.40 53.49
CA GLY A 334 25.00 -16.42 54.49
C GLY A 334 26.49 -16.05 54.42
N LYS A 335 27.16 -16.29 53.29
CA LYS A 335 28.58 -15.95 53.08
C LYS A 335 28.78 -14.53 52.57
N GLU A 336 27.79 -13.98 51.87
CA GLU A 336 27.80 -12.61 51.36
C GLU A 336 26.54 -11.84 51.79
N ASP A 337 26.68 -10.52 51.92
CA ASP A 337 25.59 -9.59 52.19
C ASP A 337 25.00 -9.08 50.85
N ASP A 338 23.72 -8.72 50.84
CA ASP A 338 23.01 -8.22 49.64
C ASP A 338 23.65 -6.96 49.04
N LYS A 339 24.37 -6.19 49.87
CA LYS A 339 25.15 -5.02 49.44
C LYS A 339 26.17 -5.35 48.35
N SER A 340 26.73 -6.56 48.35
CA SER A 340 27.69 -7.02 47.35
C SER A 340 27.10 -7.02 45.93
N VAL A 341 25.82 -7.42 45.80
CA VAL A 341 25.12 -7.48 44.52
C VAL A 341 24.49 -6.15 44.15
N HIS A 342 24.05 -5.36 45.13
CA HIS A 342 23.68 -3.96 44.86
C HIS A 342 24.82 -3.18 44.19
N LYS A 343 26.06 -3.41 44.63
CA LYS A 343 27.24 -2.81 44.01
C LYS A 343 27.37 -3.20 42.53
N VAL A 344 27.11 -4.45 42.15
CA VAL A 344 27.14 -4.90 40.74
C VAL A 344 26.16 -4.09 39.88
N PHE A 345 24.94 -3.87 40.36
CA PHE A 345 23.93 -3.07 39.63
C PHE A 345 24.20 -1.56 39.66
N ASP A 346 24.91 -1.05 40.67
CA ASP A 346 25.35 0.35 40.69
C ASP A 346 26.56 0.58 39.77
N ASP A 347 27.46 -0.40 39.66
CA ASP A 347 28.59 -0.39 38.75
C ASP A 347 28.12 -0.52 37.28
N LEU A 348 27.04 -1.27 37.02
CA LEU A 348 26.35 -1.31 35.72
C LEU A 348 25.97 0.11 35.24
N LYS A 349 25.40 0.94 36.12
CA LYS A 349 24.99 2.31 35.76
C LYS A 349 26.17 3.22 35.37
N LYS A 350 27.37 2.90 35.86
CA LYS A 350 28.60 3.64 35.58
C LYS A 350 29.40 3.05 34.41
N SER A 351 29.02 1.87 33.94
CA SER A 351 29.70 1.15 32.86
C SER A 351 29.34 1.71 31.48
N PRO A 352 30.11 1.38 30.42
CA PRO A 352 29.69 1.66 29.04
C PRO A 352 28.44 0.85 28.62
N PHE A 353 28.00 -0.10 29.45
CA PHE A 353 26.77 -0.86 29.23
C PHE A 353 25.57 -0.25 29.98
N SER A 354 25.69 0.97 30.50
CA SER A 354 24.55 1.68 31.08
C SER A 354 23.48 1.94 30.01
N GLN A 355 22.21 1.83 30.39
CA GLN A 355 21.09 2.02 29.47
C GLN A 355 21.17 3.37 28.74
N GLU A 356 21.50 4.45 29.47
CA GLU A 356 21.65 5.78 28.90
C GLU A 356 22.71 5.84 27.80
N ASN A 357 23.85 5.17 27.97
CA ASN A 357 24.90 5.18 26.95
C ASN A 357 24.56 4.27 25.77
N LEU A 358 23.96 3.10 26.02
CA LEU A 358 23.50 2.20 24.95
C LEU A 358 22.43 2.88 24.07
N ASP A 359 21.47 3.57 24.69
CA ASP A 359 20.45 4.34 23.98
C ASP A 359 21.04 5.49 23.18
N LYS A 360 21.98 6.26 23.77
CA LYS A 360 22.68 7.34 23.05
C LYS A 360 23.46 6.83 21.84
N TRP A 361 24.13 5.68 21.96
CA TRP A 361 24.86 5.11 20.84
C TRP A 361 23.90 4.69 19.72
N LEU A 362 22.79 4.01 20.05
CA LEU A 362 21.76 3.66 19.07
C LEU A 362 21.08 4.90 18.45
N ASP A 363 20.80 5.96 19.21
CA ASP A 363 20.27 7.23 18.70
C ASP A 363 21.22 7.84 17.64
N ASN A 364 22.52 7.86 17.94
CA ASN A 364 23.54 8.37 17.03
C ASN A 364 23.59 7.53 15.74
N LEU A 365 23.53 6.21 15.87
CA LEU A 365 23.57 5.32 14.71
C LEU A 365 22.27 5.38 13.88
N GLU A 366 21.11 5.49 14.51
CA GLU A 366 19.83 5.73 13.82
C GLU A 366 19.86 7.06 13.07
N ARG A 367 20.51 8.10 13.61
CA ARG A 367 20.77 9.35 12.88
C ARG A 367 21.65 9.13 11.66
N GLU A 368 22.75 8.37 11.79
CA GLU A 368 23.62 8.01 10.66
C GLU A 368 22.82 7.28 9.56
N ILE A 369 22.03 6.28 9.93
CA ILE A 369 21.15 5.54 9.02
C ILE A 369 20.17 6.48 8.31
N ASN A 370 19.52 7.40 9.03
CA ASN A 370 18.57 8.35 8.45
C ASN A 370 19.23 9.33 7.45
N VAL A 371 20.46 9.78 7.73
CA VAL A 371 21.24 10.63 6.82
C VAL A 371 21.52 9.90 5.51
N LEU A 372 21.92 8.62 5.59
CA LEU A 372 22.18 7.79 4.41
C LEU A 372 20.91 7.50 3.62
N THR A 373 19.83 7.10 4.30
CA THR A 373 18.52 6.86 3.69
C THR A 373 18.07 8.08 2.90
N SER A 374 18.18 9.29 3.48
CA SER A 374 17.82 10.51 2.77
C SER A 374 18.64 10.77 1.50
N CYS A 375 19.91 10.36 1.45
CA CYS A 375 20.73 10.52 0.25
C CYS A 375 20.44 9.43 -0.79
N VAL A 376 20.26 8.19 -0.34
CA VAL A 376 19.92 7.04 -1.19
C VAL A 376 18.56 7.23 -1.86
N ASP A 377 17.56 7.76 -1.15
CA ASP A 377 16.22 8.01 -1.70
C ASP A 377 16.24 9.06 -2.83
N ILE A 378 17.14 10.06 -2.77
CA ILE A 378 17.34 11.04 -3.86
C ILE A 378 17.90 10.37 -5.13
N MET A 379 18.66 9.29 -4.93
CA MET A 379 19.37 8.54 -5.96
C MET A 379 18.67 7.21 -6.28
N ASP A 380 17.34 7.15 -6.11
CA ASP A 380 16.55 5.95 -6.36
C ASP A 380 16.75 5.42 -7.80
N GLY A 381 16.80 4.09 -7.92
CA GLY A 381 17.08 3.38 -9.17
C GLY A 381 18.56 3.24 -9.54
N ILE A 382 19.50 3.78 -8.75
CA ILE A 382 20.95 3.58 -8.95
C ILE A 382 21.42 2.34 -8.17
N LYS A 383 22.32 1.56 -8.78
CA LYS A 383 22.86 0.34 -8.16
C LYS A 383 23.80 0.69 -7.01
N ILE A 384 23.56 0.08 -5.85
CA ILE A 384 24.46 0.12 -4.69
C ILE A 384 25.36 -1.12 -4.74
N VAL A 385 26.67 -0.93 -4.58
CA VAL A 385 27.66 -2.01 -4.49
C VAL A 385 28.17 -2.14 -3.06
N SER A 386 28.28 -3.38 -2.60
CA SER A 386 28.62 -3.68 -1.19
C SER A 386 30.12 -3.81 -0.96
N HIS A 387 30.87 -4.16 -2.01
CA HIS A 387 32.30 -4.47 -1.94
C HIS A 387 33.06 -3.80 -3.08
N GLU A 388 34.34 -3.49 -2.85
CA GLU A 388 35.23 -2.90 -3.85
C GLU A 388 35.36 -3.76 -5.11
N SER A 389 35.37 -5.09 -4.98
CA SER A 389 35.38 -6.00 -6.13
C SER A 389 34.13 -5.88 -7.02
N GLU A 390 32.97 -5.55 -6.45
CA GLU A 390 31.76 -5.29 -7.23
C GLU A 390 31.84 -3.93 -7.93
N LEU A 391 32.44 -2.93 -7.28
CA LEU A 391 32.73 -1.65 -7.90
C LEU A 391 33.65 -1.82 -9.10
N ASP A 392 34.76 -2.54 -8.95
CA ASP A 392 35.70 -2.84 -10.03
C ASP A 392 35.02 -3.53 -11.20
N ARG A 393 34.17 -4.53 -10.92
CA ARG A 393 33.42 -5.23 -11.97
C ARG A 393 32.52 -4.30 -12.78
N GLU A 394 31.91 -3.31 -12.13
CA GLU A 394 31.02 -2.35 -12.78
C GLU A 394 31.78 -1.26 -13.53
N VAL A 395 32.92 -0.81 -12.99
CA VAL A 395 33.81 0.19 -13.60
C VAL A 395 34.55 -0.39 -14.81
N LEU A 396 34.98 -1.66 -14.74
CA LEU A 396 35.71 -2.38 -15.79
C LEU A 396 34.78 -3.10 -16.78
N ALA A 397 33.47 -2.90 -16.70
CA ALA A 397 32.51 -3.56 -17.57
C ALA A 397 32.71 -3.15 -19.04
N SER A 398 32.65 -4.13 -19.95
CA SER A 398 32.81 -3.90 -21.39
C SER A 398 31.80 -2.88 -21.92
N GLY A 399 32.31 -1.81 -22.53
CA GLY A 399 31.51 -0.74 -23.14
C GLY A 399 31.20 0.45 -22.22
N VAL A 400 31.68 0.44 -20.98
CA VAL A 400 31.69 1.61 -20.08
C VAL A 400 32.93 2.47 -20.39
N GLU A 401 32.71 3.74 -20.74
CA GLU A 401 33.78 4.72 -20.99
C GLU A 401 34.01 5.60 -19.75
N ASP A 402 32.93 6.07 -19.12
CA ASP A 402 33.00 6.86 -17.90
C ASP A 402 32.05 6.26 -16.83
N ALA A 403 32.54 6.08 -15.61
CA ALA A 403 31.72 5.66 -14.48
C ALA A 403 31.79 6.72 -13.36
N LEU A 404 30.63 7.16 -12.90
CA LEU A 404 30.50 8.01 -11.72
C LEU A 404 30.01 7.15 -10.55
N CYS A 405 30.76 7.20 -9.45
CA CYS A 405 30.43 6.50 -8.22
C CYS A 405 30.16 7.52 -7.11
N PHE A 406 28.96 7.55 -6.56
CA PHE A 406 28.68 8.30 -5.34
C PHE A 406 29.22 7.50 -4.15
N VAL A 407 30.27 8.01 -3.50
CA VAL A 407 30.99 7.32 -2.45
C VAL A 407 30.69 7.97 -1.12
N PHE A 408 30.12 7.21 -0.19
CA PHE A 408 30.08 7.58 1.23
C PHE A 408 31.45 7.31 1.85
N THR A 409 32.13 8.38 2.25
CA THR A 409 33.55 8.36 2.63
C THR A 409 33.79 8.34 4.12
N SER A 410 32.81 8.75 4.93
CA SER A 410 32.90 8.76 6.39
C SER A 410 32.24 7.54 7.05
N LEU A 411 31.90 6.49 6.28
CA LEU A 411 31.39 5.23 6.82
C LEU A 411 32.55 4.35 7.32
N GLU A 412 33.13 4.76 8.44
CA GLU A 412 34.15 3.99 9.14
C GLU A 412 33.54 2.75 9.80
N THR A 413 34.36 1.72 9.99
CA THR A 413 33.93 0.46 10.59
C THR A 413 34.32 0.35 12.04
N GLU A 414 35.37 1.06 12.42
CA GLU A 414 35.84 1.16 13.79
C GLU A 414 35.06 2.28 14.48
N ASP A 415 34.47 1.95 15.63
CA ASP A 415 33.73 2.90 16.44
C ASP A 415 34.46 2.99 17.80
N PRO A 416 34.92 4.19 18.21
CA PRO A 416 35.66 4.36 19.46
C PRO A 416 34.90 3.89 20.70
N TYR A 417 33.57 4.02 20.68
CA TYR A 417 32.71 3.60 21.78
C TYR A 417 32.62 2.08 21.85
N LEU A 418 32.48 1.40 20.71
CA LEU A 418 32.51 -0.08 20.67
C LEU A 418 33.85 -0.64 21.15
N LYS A 419 34.96 0.04 20.84
CA LYS A 419 36.28 -0.33 21.36
C LYS A 419 36.35 -0.17 22.88
N GLN A 420 35.82 0.92 23.44
CA GLN A 420 35.73 1.11 24.89
C GLN A 420 34.85 0.04 25.56
N MET A 421 33.76 -0.40 24.92
CA MET A 421 32.93 -1.52 25.40
C MET A 421 33.73 -2.83 25.43
N ASP A 422 34.47 -3.14 24.37
CA ASP A 422 35.30 -4.35 24.26
C ASP A 422 36.46 -4.38 25.28
N GLU A 423 37.15 -3.24 25.48
CA GLU A 423 38.18 -3.06 26.50
C GLU A 423 37.60 -3.25 27.92
N TYR A 424 36.38 -2.76 28.17
CA TYR A 424 35.69 -2.95 29.45
C TYR A 424 35.36 -4.42 29.74
N LEU A 425 35.04 -5.21 28.70
CA LEU A 425 34.79 -6.66 28.84
C LEU A 425 36.08 -7.46 29.04
N SER A 426 37.17 -7.00 28.44
CA SER A 426 38.47 -7.70 28.46
C SER A 426 39.26 -7.51 29.76
N ASN A 427 39.07 -6.39 30.47
CA ASN A 427 39.83 -6.09 31.69
C ASN A 427 39.26 -6.79 32.95
N HIS A 428 40.17 -7.27 33.80
CA HIS A 428 39.81 -7.80 35.13
C HIS A 428 39.22 -6.71 36.04
N GLU A 429 38.41 -7.09 37.04
CA GLU A 429 37.67 -6.15 37.92
C GLU A 429 38.53 -5.05 38.57
N THR A 430 39.83 -5.30 38.78
CA THR A 430 40.80 -4.36 39.37
C THR A 430 41.38 -3.34 38.38
N GLU A 431 41.16 -3.50 37.07
CA GLU A 431 41.73 -2.67 35.98
C GLU A 431 40.65 -2.03 35.10
N LYS A 432 39.39 -2.04 35.53
CA LYS A 432 38.29 -1.41 34.78
C LYS A 432 38.48 0.12 34.74
N PRO A 433 38.39 0.76 33.56
CA PRO A 433 38.56 2.19 33.43
C PRO A 433 37.54 2.95 34.28
N SER A 434 38.01 3.89 35.10
CA SER A 434 37.19 4.65 36.05
C SER A 434 36.37 5.76 35.39
N ASN A 435 36.74 6.20 34.19
CA ASN A 435 36.02 7.20 33.40
C ASN A 435 35.55 6.61 32.08
N VAL A 436 34.24 6.43 31.93
CA VAL A 436 33.57 6.09 30.67
C VAL A 436 33.30 7.38 29.91
N THR A 437 33.61 7.41 28.62
CA THR A 437 33.32 8.55 27.75
C THR A 437 31.99 8.27 27.05
N PRO A 438 30.93 9.05 27.27
CA PRO A 438 29.64 8.78 26.66
C PRO A 438 29.73 8.95 25.13
N PRO A 439 28.86 8.28 24.35
CA PRO A 439 28.79 8.48 22.90
C PRO A 439 28.58 9.96 22.57
N THR A 440 29.50 10.54 21.81
CA THR A 440 29.55 11.97 21.51
C THR A 440 28.75 12.33 20.26
N LYS A 441 28.32 13.61 20.16
CA LYS A 441 27.62 14.18 18.99
C LYS A 441 28.54 14.94 18.03
N ASP A 442 29.85 14.76 18.16
CA ASP A 442 30.89 15.39 17.33
C ASP A 442 31.15 14.64 16.02
N GLN A 443 30.38 13.58 15.74
CA GLN A 443 30.45 12.78 14.53
C GLN A 443 29.93 13.52 13.29
N TRP A 444 30.45 13.13 12.12
CA TRP A 444 30.18 13.78 10.82
C TRP A 444 28.68 13.93 10.49
N PHE A 445 27.83 12.97 10.90
CA PHE A 445 26.39 12.94 10.61
C PHE A 445 25.54 13.88 11.51
N PHE A 446 26.17 14.56 12.47
CA PHE A 446 25.56 15.67 13.21
C PHE A 446 25.90 17.04 12.64
N ASN A 447 26.87 17.12 11.72
CA ASN A 447 27.22 18.37 11.07
C ASN A 447 26.23 18.67 9.93
N ASP A 448 25.35 19.64 10.16
CA ASP A 448 24.32 20.04 9.19
C ASP A 448 24.90 20.56 7.86
N GLN A 449 26.12 21.13 7.89
CA GLN A 449 26.80 21.57 6.67
C GLN A 449 27.20 20.37 5.80
N ILE A 450 27.84 19.37 6.40
CA ILE A 450 28.21 18.12 5.72
C ILE A 450 26.96 17.45 5.15
N PHE A 451 25.90 17.34 5.95
CA PHE A 451 24.65 16.73 5.50
C PHE A 451 24.01 17.49 4.34
N THR A 452 24.03 18.81 4.36
CA THR A 452 23.50 19.65 3.29
C THR A 452 24.32 19.47 2.00
N ASP A 453 25.64 19.47 2.13
CA ASP A 453 26.57 19.28 1.01
C ASP A 453 26.42 17.88 0.39
N MET A 454 26.26 16.84 1.21
CA MET A 454 25.98 15.48 0.74
C MET A 454 24.67 15.41 -0.05
N ARG A 455 23.58 16.02 0.46
CA ARG A 455 22.31 16.04 -0.26
C ARG A 455 22.38 16.85 -1.55
N GLN A 456 23.15 17.93 -1.56
CA GLN A 456 23.38 18.71 -2.77
C GLN A 456 24.13 17.88 -3.83
N LYS A 457 25.23 17.22 -3.45
CA LYS A 457 25.96 16.28 -4.32
C LYS A 457 25.06 15.14 -4.80
N ALA A 458 24.21 14.57 -3.95
CA ALA A 458 23.28 13.51 -4.33
C ALA A 458 22.25 13.99 -5.36
N LYS A 459 21.74 15.22 -5.24
CA LYS A 459 20.85 15.83 -6.24
C LYS A 459 21.56 16.07 -7.57
N GLU A 460 22.80 16.56 -7.53
CA GLU A 460 23.62 16.76 -8.72
C GLU A 460 23.92 15.43 -9.43
N PHE A 461 24.33 14.42 -8.66
CA PHE A 461 24.56 13.06 -9.15
C PHE A 461 23.30 12.45 -9.77
N SER A 462 22.16 12.55 -9.09
CA SER A 462 20.85 12.09 -9.59
C SER A 462 20.41 12.83 -10.85
N SER A 463 20.70 14.13 -10.97
CA SER A 463 20.47 14.92 -12.19
C SER A 463 21.28 14.41 -13.37
N ILE A 464 22.58 14.17 -13.17
CA ILE A 464 23.47 13.62 -14.21
C ILE A 464 23.01 12.21 -14.61
N PHE A 465 22.70 11.35 -13.64
CA PHE A 465 22.15 10.02 -13.88
C PHE A 465 20.88 10.09 -14.73
N ASN A 466 19.92 10.94 -14.39
CA ASN A 466 18.67 11.04 -15.14
C ASN A 466 18.85 11.49 -16.59
N ASN A 467 19.87 12.30 -16.88
CA ASN A 467 20.20 12.75 -18.23
C ASN A 467 20.95 11.69 -19.05
N LEU A 468 21.79 10.87 -18.42
CA LEU A 468 22.70 9.93 -19.09
C LEU A 468 22.31 8.45 -18.96
N LYS A 469 21.29 8.09 -18.17
CA LYS A 469 20.88 6.69 -17.90
C LYS A 469 20.54 5.84 -19.13
N SER A 470 20.25 6.45 -20.28
CA SER A 470 19.97 5.74 -21.53
C SER A 470 21.24 5.27 -22.25
N SER A 471 22.40 5.86 -21.94
CA SER A 471 23.67 5.54 -22.60
C SER A 471 24.40 4.44 -21.84
N LYS A 472 24.73 3.34 -22.54
CA LYS A 472 25.53 2.24 -21.97
C LYS A 472 26.99 2.63 -21.68
N LYS A 473 27.46 3.75 -22.25
CA LYS A 473 28.81 4.28 -22.07
C LYS A 473 29.03 4.89 -20.69
N TYR A 474 27.95 5.31 -20.01
CA TYR A 474 28.01 5.95 -18.70
C TYR A 474 27.44 5.02 -17.64
N ARG A 475 28.20 4.75 -16.58
CA ARG A 475 27.78 3.92 -15.45
C ARG A 475 27.63 4.77 -14.19
N PHE A 476 26.57 4.51 -13.41
CA PHE A 476 26.29 5.20 -12.15
C PHE A 476 26.14 4.18 -11.04
N ILE A 477 26.87 4.39 -9.95
CA ILE A 477 26.99 3.43 -8.85
C ILE A 477 27.01 4.20 -7.52
N ILE A 478 26.55 3.57 -6.45
CA ILE A 478 26.71 4.05 -5.08
C ILE A 478 27.57 3.06 -4.31
N ALA A 479 28.58 3.52 -3.59
CA ALA A 479 29.47 2.69 -2.78
C ALA A 479 29.77 3.34 -1.43
N ALA A 480 30.30 2.55 -0.50
CA ALA A 480 30.87 3.03 0.75
C ALA A 480 32.36 2.66 0.79
N LEU A 481 33.23 3.66 0.68
CA LEU A 481 34.68 3.49 0.69
C LEU A 481 35.28 4.57 1.60
N PRO A 482 35.88 4.19 2.74
CA PRO A 482 36.48 5.15 3.65
C PRO A 482 37.52 6.04 2.96
N ASN A 483 37.43 7.35 3.13
CA ASN A 483 38.43 8.30 2.62
C ASN A 483 38.56 9.52 3.54
N GLN A 484 39.71 9.66 4.21
CA GLN A 484 39.99 10.75 5.13
C GLN A 484 40.09 12.14 4.47
N LYS A 485 40.28 12.21 3.15
CA LYS A 485 40.38 13.50 2.44
C LYS A 485 39.04 14.20 2.25
N HIS A 486 37.94 13.46 2.30
CA HIS A 486 36.60 13.96 2.00
C HIS A 486 35.63 13.50 3.07
N GLU A 487 35.05 14.45 3.80
CA GLU A 487 34.08 14.14 4.86
C GLU A 487 32.65 13.99 4.29
N GLY A 488 31.88 13.04 4.84
CA GLY A 488 30.52 12.70 4.43
C GLY A 488 30.46 11.86 3.15
N ALA A 489 30.35 12.51 2.01
CA ALA A 489 30.31 11.85 0.70
C ALA A 489 30.89 12.71 -0.44
N THR A 490 31.33 12.01 -1.47
CA THR A 490 31.91 12.59 -2.68
C THR A 490 31.55 11.77 -3.92
N ILE A 491 31.92 12.26 -5.10
CA ILE A 491 31.67 11.57 -6.37
C ILE A 491 33.02 11.20 -6.97
N TYR A 492 33.29 9.91 -7.10
CA TYR A 492 34.47 9.41 -7.82
C TYR A 492 34.15 9.32 -9.30
N HIS A 493 35.13 9.68 -10.12
CA HIS A 493 35.04 9.56 -11.57
C HIS A 493 36.12 8.63 -12.08
N TYR A 494 35.69 7.54 -12.69
CA TYR A 494 36.52 6.59 -13.41
C TYR A 494 36.37 6.81 -14.91
N ARG A 495 37.47 6.76 -15.65
CA ARG A 495 37.51 6.85 -17.10
C ARG A 495 38.33 5.69 -17.65
N ASP A 496 37.76 4.97 -18.61
CA ASP A 496 38.37 3.81 -19.26
C ASP A 496 38.91 2.78 -18.23
N GLY A 497 38.18 2.62 -17.12
CA GLY A 497 38.54 1.73 -16.00
C GLY A 497 39.48 2.31 -14.95
N GLY A 498 40.15 3.45 -15.21
CA GLY A 498 41.07 4.09 -14.26
C GLY A 498 40.42 5.22 -13.46
N LEU A 499 40.77 5.37 -12.18
CA LEU A 499 40.31 6.49 -11.34
C LEU A 499 40.94 7.81 -11.80
N LYS A 500 40.11 8.78 -12.20
CA LYS A 500 40.54 10.11 -12.67
C LYS A 500 40.51 11.16 -11.56
N THR A 501 39.44 11.20 -10.76
CA THR A 501 39.31 12.13 -9.63
C THR A 501 38.43 11.55 -8.52
N GLU A 502 38.74 11.90 -7.27
CA GLU A 502 38.02 11.53 -6.05
C GLU A 502 36.93 12.55 -5.65
N ASN A 503 36.89 13.72 -6.31
CA ASN A 503 35.90 14.76 -6.06
C ASN A 503 35.45 15.38 -7.37
N PHE A 504 34.68 14.61 -8.12
CA PHE A 504 34.06 15.05 -9.35
C PHE A 504 33.02 16.12 -9.05
N SER A 505 33.27 17.32 -9.58
CA SER A 505 32.27 18.34 -9.81
C SER A 505 32.12 18.51 -11.32
N LYS A 506 30.97 19.04 -11.73
CA LYS A 506 30.74 19.35 -13.14
C LYS A 506 31.84 20.32 -13.63
N PRO A 507 32.65 19.96 -14.64
CA PRO A 507 33.82 20.75 -15.00
C PRO A 507 33.41 22.15 -15.51
N VAL A 508 34.12 23.19 -15.07
CA VAL A 508 34.00 24.53 -15.66
C VAL A 508 34.89 24.56 -16.89
N LEU A 509 34.27 24.52 -18.07
CA LEU A 509 34.97 24.43 -19.35
C LEU A 509 35.20 25.82 -19.92
N ASP A 510 36.46 26.12 -20.29
CA ASP A 510 36.74 27.18 -21.25
C ASP A 510 36.39 26.66 -22.64
N VAL A 511 35.25 27.14 -23.16
CA VAL A 511 34.60 26.65 -24.39
C VAL A 511 35.55 26.67 -25.59
N SER A 512 36.56 27.56 -25.59
CA SER A 512 37.49 27.74 -26.71
C SER A 512 38.62 26.69 -26.78
N SER A 513 38.92 26.01 -25.67
CA SER A 513 40.05 25.07 -25.56
C SER A 513 39.63 23.59 -25.52
N VAL A 514 38.33 23.28 -25.54
CA VAL A 514 37.81 21.89 -25.45
C VAL A 514 37.97 21.15 -26.79
N THR A 515 38.81 20.12 -26.82
CA THR A 515 38.99 19.24 -27.99
C THR A 515 38.32 17.87 -27.86
N ASP A 516 38.08 17.38 -26.63
CA ASP A 516 37.46 16.07 -26.38
C ASP A 516 35.94 16.20 -26.16
N ARG A 517 35.14 15.54 -27.01
CA ARG A 517 33.66 15.51 -26.91
C ARG A 517 33.18 14.98 -25.55
N ARG A 518 33.92 14.09 -24.90
CA ARG A 518 33.55 13.50 -23.61
C ARG A 518 33.42 14.57 -22.52
N GLU A 519 34.21 15.64 -22.59
CA GLU A 519 34.14 16.75 -21.61
C GLU A 519 32.81 17.53 -21.75
N LEU A 520 32.27 17.67 -22.97
CA LEU A 520 30.97 18.32 -23.22
C LEU A 520 29.78 17.47 -22.74
N MET A 521 29.93 16.15 -22.71
CA MET A 521 28.84 15.23 -22.35
C MET A 521 28.40 15.36 -20.89
N TRP A 522 29.23 15.89 -19.99
CA TRP A 522 28.81 16.19 -18.62
C TRP A 522 27.77 17.31 -18.54
N HIS A 523 27.73 18.19 -19.54
CA HIS A 523 26.70 19.23 -19.70
C HIS A 523 25.55 18.79 -20.59
N PHE A 524 25.52 17.52 -21.00
CA PHE A 524 24.50 16.99 -21.88
C PHE A 524 23.12 17.20 -21.27
N CYS A 525 22.34 18.01 -21.95
CA CYS A 525 20.92 18.16 -21.72
C CYS A 525 20.19 17.62 -22.95
N ASN A 526 19.15 16.84 -22.71
CA ASN A 526 18.30 16.36 -23.78
C ASN A 526 17.40 17.52 -24.23
N LEU A 527 17.86 18.29 -25.22
CA LEU A 527 17.10 19.38 -25.81
C LEU A 527 16.07 18.80 -26.77
N SER A 528 14.81 19.14 -26.56
CA SER A 528 13.77 18.93 -27.56
C SER A 528 13.40 20.29 -28.14
N LEU A 529 13.40 20.39 -29.47
CA LEU A 529 12.91 21.58 -30.16
C LEU A 529 11.46 21.87 -29.73
N ASP A 530 11.20 23.12 -29.34
CA ASP A 530 9.85 23.57 -29.02
C ASP A 530 9.10 23.87 -30.32
N GLN A 531 8.05 23.08 -30.57
CA GLN A 531 7.25 23.17 -31.78
C GLN A 531 6.51 24.51 -31.90
N ASN A 532 6.35 25.26 -30.79
CA ASN A 532 5.69 26.56 -30.78
C ASN A 532 6.61 27.71 -31.24
N THR A 533 7.93 27.53 -31.20
CA THR A 533 8.92 28.53 -31.67
C THR A 533 9.52 28.19 -33.04
N ALA A 534 9.26 26.98 -33.55
CA ALA A 534 9.74 26.54 -34.84
C ALA A 534 9.03 27.27 -35.99
N ASN A 535 9.82 27.81 -36.92
CA ASN A 535 9.31 28.44 -38.15
C ASN A 535 8.51 27.41 -38.98
N TYR A 536 7.41 27.83 -39.60
CA TYR A 536 6.49 26.94 -40.31
C TYR A 536 7.10 26.16 -41.49
N TYR A 537 8.24 26.59 -42.03
CA TYR A 537 8.99 25.85 -43.06
C TYR A 537 9.84 24.68 -42.49
N ILE A 538 9.98 24.59 -41.16
CA ILE A 538 10.82 23.59 -40.48
C ILE A 538 9.91 22.46 -39.99
N LYS A 539 10.00 21.30 -40.65
CA LYS A 539 9.25 20.09 -40.24
C LYS A 539 10.15 19.20 -39.38
N ILE A 540 9.82 19.06 -38.10
CA ILE A 540 10.59 18.29 -37.10
C ILE A 540 9.94 16.90 -36.97
N GLU A 541 10.60 15.85 -37.48
CA GLU A 541 10.03 14.48 -37.51
C GLU A 541 10.34 13.65 -36.26
N ASP A 542 11.54 13.81 -35.71
CA ASP A 542 12.00 13.26 -34.43
C ASP A 542 12.90 14.31 -33.76
N ARG A 543 12.96 14.33 -32.43
CA ARG A 543 13.42 15.42 -31.54
C ARG A 543 14.80 16.08 -31.82
N THR A 544 15.53 15.70 -32.86
CA THR A 544 16.88 16.18 -33.20
C THR A 544 17.17 16.39 -34.71
N ALA A 545 16.21 16.22 -35.64
CA ALA A 545 16.47 16.37 -37.09
C ALA A 545 15.56 17.40 -37.78
N VAL A 546 16.13 18.19 -38.70
CA VAL A 546 15.47 19.30 -39.45
C VAL A 546 15.69 19.14 -40.95
N HIS A 547 14.64 19.29 -41.76
CA HIS A 547 14.74 19.49 -43.22
C HIS A 547 14.11 20.82 -43.65
N LEU A 548 14.76 21.51 -44.60
CA LEU A 548 14.27 22.71 -45.29
C LEU A 548 13.58 22.30 -46.59
N THR A 549 12.28 22.55 -46.71
CA THR A 549 11.55 22.36 -47.99
C THR A 549 11.61 23.65 -48.83
N ARG A 550 12.33 23.59 -49.96
CA ARG A 550 12.31 24.63 -51.01
C ARG A 550 11.02 24.48 -51.82
N THR A 551 10.31 25.58 -52.02
CA THR A 551 9.03 25.64 -52.72
C THR A 551 9.17 25.32 -54.21
N GLY A 552 8.29 24.45 -54.70
CA GLY A 552 8.19 24.09 -56.11
C GLY A 552 7.04 23.12 -56.33
N SER A 553 5.95 23.66 -56.89
CA SER A 553 4.82 22.98 -57.53
C SER A 553 5.04 21.54 -57.97
N GLU A 554 4.26 20.59 -57.43
CA GLU A 554 3.61 19.52 -58.20
C GLU A 554 2.64 18.71 -57.35
N CYS A 555 1.41 18.58 -57.85
CA CYS A 555 0.34 17.80 -57.27
C CYS A 555 0.45 16.35 -57.76
N SER A 556 0.92 15.41 -56.93
CA SER A 556 0.62 13.99 -57.12
C SER A 556 0.68 13.18 -55.81
N ARG A 557 -0.48 12.63 -55.45
CA ARG A 557 -0.74 11.33 -54.83
C ARG A 557 0.47 10.57 -54.23
N THR A 558 0.73 10.72 -52.92
CA THR A 558 1.15 9.63 -52.01
C THR A 558 1.06 10.07 -50.53
N ASP A 559 0.42 9.23 -49.72
CA ASP A 559 0.49 9.12 -48.25
C ASP A 559 0.31 10.38 -47.38
N GLY A 560 -0.96 10.70 -47.12
CA GLY A 560 -1.42 11.69 -46.15
C GLY A 560 -1.01 11.36 -44.70
N ARG A 561 0.21 11.76 -44.33
CA ARG A 561 0.70 11.82 -42.95
C ARG A 561 0.44 13.23 -42.38
N TRP A 562 -0.76 13.39 -41.81
CA TRP A 562 -1.09 14.50 -40.93
C TRP A 562 -0.44 14.25 -39.54
N GLU A 563 0.57 15.04 -39.18
CA GLU A 563 1.25 14.93 -37.88
C GLU A 563 0.61 15.88 -36.87
N ALA A 564 0.26 15.30 -35.71
CA ALA A 564 -0.35 16.01 -34.60
C ALA A 564 0.57 17.08 -34.02
N VAL A 565 -0.03 18.23 -33.72
CA VAL A 565 0.43 19.18 -32.71
C VAL A 565 0.54 18.41 -31.38
N THR A 566 1.75 18.08 -30.95
CA THR A 566 2.01 17.63 -29.58
C THR A 566 2.82 18.71 -28.88
N SER A 567 2.13 19.77 -28.48
CA SER A 567 2.65 20.82 -27.60
C SER A 567 2.95 20.24 -26.22
N GLY A 568 4.16 20.52 -25.70
CA GLY A 568 4.56 20.48 -24.29
C GLY A 568 4.30 19.19 -23.48
N ARG A 569 5.30 18.29 -23.34
CA ARG A 569 5.24 17.15 -22.40
C ARG A 569 5.10 17.55 -20.91
N GLY A 570 5.37 18.80 -20.52
CA GLY A 570 5.18 19.28 -19.14
C GLY A 570 3.74 19.67 -18.81
N VAL A 571 3.01 20.27 -19.75
CA VAL A 571 1.60 20.67 -19.57
C VAL A 571 0.66 19.50 -19.88
N GLY A 572 1.04 18.65 -20.85
CA GLY A 572 0.28 17.46 -21.24
C GLY A 572 0.13 16.43 -20.11
N VAL A 573 1.20 16.10 -19.38
CA VAL A 573 1.13 15.09 -18.30
C VAL A 573 0.35 15.62 -17.08
N GLY A 574 0.51 16.91 -16.74
CA GLY A 574 -0.26 17.55 -15.67
C GLY A 574 -1.75 17.66 -15.98
N GLY A 575 -2.11 18.12 -17.18
CA GLY A 575 -3.49 18.16 -17.66
C GLY A 575 -4.12 16.77 -17.76
N PHE A 576 -3.34 15.78 -18.20
CA PHE A 576 -3.81 14.41 -18.32
C PHE A 576 -4.09 13.76 -16.94
N ARG A 577 -3.24 14.02 -15.94
CA ARG A 577 -3.48 13.60 -14.54
C ARG A 577 -4.74 14.23 -13.95
N LEU A 578 -5.02 15.49 -14.29
CA LEU A 578 -6.22 16.19 -13.83
C LEU A 578 -7.49 15.64 -14.47
N LEU A 579 -7.46 15.34 -15.77
CA LEU A 579 -8.58 14.73 -16.48
C LEU A 579 -8.89 13.31 -15.97
N PHE A 580 -7.85 12.55 -15.68
CA PHE A 580 -7.95 11.25 -15.04
C PHE A 580 -8.60 11.35 -13.65
N MET A 581 -8.23 12.36 -12.85
CA MET A 581 -8.85 12.58 -11.53
C MET A 581 -10.33 13.01 -11.65
N VAL A 582 -10.68 13.79 -12.66
CA VAL A 582 -12.08 14.16 -12.94
C VAL A 582 -12.90 12.93 -13.31
N THR A 583 -12.37 11.99 -14.11
CA THR A 583 -13.08 10.75 -14.44
C THR A 583 -13.20 9.80 -13.24
N VAL A 584 -12.21 9.76 -12.34
CA VAL A 584 -12.31 9.08 -11.04
C VAL A 584 -13.49 9.66 -10.23
N CYS A 585 -13.49 10.97 -9.96
CA CYS A 585 -14.48 11.58 -9.07
C CYS A 585 -15.90 11.67 -9.65
N THR A 586 -16.06 11.57 -10.97
CA THR A 586 -17.39 11.59 -11.61
C THR A 586 -17.88 10.16 -11.89
N ARG A 587 -17.30 9.47 -12.88
CA ARG A 587 -17.77 8.16 -13.34
C ARG A 587 -17.64 7.06 -12.30
N ALA A 588 -16.54 7.00 -11.55
CA ALA A 588 -16.38 5.94 -10.56
C ALA A 588 -17.34 6.13 -9.38
N VAL A 589 -17.52 7.38 -8.93
CA VAL A 589 -18.51 7.71 -7.89
C VAL A 589 -19.89 7.29 -8.33
N THR A 590 -20.33 7.67 -9.55
CA THR A 590 -21.63 7.25 -10.09
C THR A 590 -21.81 5.73 -10.09
N ARG A 591 -20.82 4.97 -10.60
CA ARG A 591 -20.87 3.50 -10.60
C ARG A 591 -20.94 2.90 -9.21
N CYS A 592 -20.30 3.51 -8.21
CA CYS A 592 -20.33 3.02 -6.84
C CYS A 592 -21.58 3.43 -6.06
N ILE A 593 -22.45 4.29 -6.59
CA ILE A 593 -23.76 4.60 -5.97
C ILE A 593 -24.61 3.34 -5.83
N SER A 594 -24.44 2.35 -6.73
CA SER A 594 -25.16 1.08 -6.66
C SER A 594 -24.84 0.23 -5.42
N ILE A 595 -23.71 0.49 -4.74
CA ILE A 595 -23.37 -0.19 -3.48
C ILE A 595 -24.34 0.21 -2.36
N PHE A 596 -24.84 1.45 -2.39
CA PHE A 596 -25.84 1.93 -1.44
C PHE A 596 -27.25 1.40 -1.72
N PHE A 597 -27.47 0.74 -2.86
CA PHE A 597 -28.79 0.31 -3.29
C PHE A 597 -29.50 -0.55 -2.24
N VAL A 598 -28.81 -1.56 -1.72
CA VAL A 598 -29.37 -2.53 -0.76
C VAL A 598 -29.66 -1.87 0.59
N GLU A 599 -28.79 -0.97 1.02
CA GLU A 599 -28.98 -0.18 2.25
C GLU A 599 -30.16 0.78 2.14
N PHE A 600 -30.31 1.48 1.00
CA PHE A 600 -31.47 2.35 0.77
C PHE A 600 -32.76 1.55 0.70
N GLN A 601 -32.73 0.40 0.04
CA GLN A 601 -33.87 -0.50 -0.01
C GLN A 601 -34.29 -0.96 1.40
N SER A 602 -33.32 -1.40 2.21
CA SER A 602 -33.58 -1.85 3.58
C SER A 602 -34.02 -0.71 4.51
N HIS A 603 -33.46 0.49 4.36
CA HIS A 603 -33.76 1.61 5.25
C HIS A 603 -35.13 2.25 4.97
N PHE A 604 -35.47 2.42 3.70
CA PHE A 604 -36.72 3.07 3.28
C PHE A 604 -37.86 2.07 3.02
N GLY A 605 -37.59 0.76 3.05
CA GLY A 605 -38.58 -0.28 2.81
C GLY A 605 -39.21 -0.20 1.42
N ALA A 606 -38.42 0.23 0.43
CA ALA A 606 -38.91 0.53 -0.92
C ALA A 606 -38.66 -0.62 -1.91
N GLU A 607 -39.43 -0.63 -2.99
CA GLU A 607 -39.31 -1.58 -4.09
C GLU A 607 -37.98 -1.40 -4.87
N TYR A 608 -37.57 -2.41 -5.65
CA TYR A 608 -36.34 -2.35 -6.46
C TYR A 608 -36.44 -1.25 -7.52
N SER A 609 -37.60 -1.08 -8.16
CA SER A 609 -37.86 -0.01 -9.12
C SER A 609 -37.73 1.38 -8.50
N ALA A 610 -38.31 1.61 -7.32
CA ALA A 610 -38.22 2.86 -6.57
C ALA A 610 -36.77 3.22 -6.23
N THR A 611 -36.02 2.27 -5.67
CA THR A 611 -34.62 2.50 -5.27
C THR A 611 -33.71 2.78 -6.48
N ALA A 612 -33.99 2.14 -7.62
CA ALA A 612 -33.22 2.32 -8.85
C ALA A 612 -33.30 3.71 -9.46
N TRP A 613 -34.34 4.49 -9.14
CA TRP A 613 -34.45 5.88 -9.60
C TRP A 613 -33.28 6.74 -9.15
N ILE A 614 -32.65 6.45 -8.00
CA ILE A 614 -31.50 7.22 -7.51
C ILE A 614 -30.35 7.18 -8.53
N HIS A 615 -29.87 5.98 -8.87
CA HIS A 615 -28.76 5.81 -9.82
C HIS A 615 -29.15 6.33 -11.22
N SER A 616 -30.40 6.08 -11.63
CA SER A 616 -30.94 6.50 -12.92
C SER A 616 -30.99 8.01 -13.08
N LEU A 617 -31.41 8.71 -12.03
CA LEU A 617 -31.45 10.17 -12.00
C LEU A 617 -30.04 10.75 -12.04
N VAL A 618 -29.06 10.17 -11.33
CA VAL A 618 -27.67 10.65 -11.41
C VAL A 618 -27.14 10.58 -12.84
N ASP A 619 -27.23 9.42 -13.49
CA ASP A 619 -26.74 9.25 -14.86
C ASP A 619 -27.55 10.08 -15.85
N CYS A 620 -28.89 10.08 -15.75
CA CYS A 620 -29.75 10.90 -16.58
C CYS A 620 -29.40 12.38 -16.48
N THR A 621 -29.32 12.93 -15.27
CA THR A 621 -29.04 14.37 -15.09
C THR A 621 -27.62 14.71 -15.56
N THR A 622 -26.65 13.82 -15.33
CA THR A 622 -25.26 13.99 -15.83
C THR A 622 -25.23 14.07 -17.35
N MET A 623 -26.00 13.23 -18.04
CA MET A 623 -26.06 13.15 -19.50
C MET A 623 -26.94 14.26 -20.12
N LEU A 624 -28.09 14.54 -19.51
CA LEU A 624 -29.05 15.56 -19.94
C LEU A 624 -28.43 16.96 -19.92
N CYS A 625 -27.64 17.24 -18.88
CA CYS A 625 -26.97 18.53 -18.69
C CYS A 625 -25.59 18.59 -19.37
N ALA A 626 -25.18 17.57 -20.13
CA ALA A 626 -23.90 17.57 -20.85
C ALA A 626 -23.75 18.76 -21.83
N PRO A 627 -24.77 19.14 -22.63
CA PRO A 627 -24.70 20.34 -23.48
C PRO A 627 -24.49 21.62 -22.68
N VAL A 628 -25.09 21.72 -21.48
CA VAL A 628 -24.91 22.87 -20.57
C VAL A 628 -23.47 22.93 -20.09
N GLY A 629 -22.90 21.80 -19.67
CA GLY A 629 -21.48 21.70 -19.31
C GLY A 629 -20.56 22.13 -20.45
N SER A 630 -20.83 21.67 -21.67
CA SER A 630 -20.08 22.08 -22.86
C SER A 630 -20.17 23.59 -23.12
N LEU A 631 -21.37 24.19 -23.04
CA LEU A 631 -21.60 25.62 -23.27
C LEU A 631 -20.91 26.49 -22.21
N VAL A 632 -20.98 26.10 -20.94
CA VAL A 632 -20.32 26.82 -19.84
C VAL A 632 -18.81 26.72 -19.95
N GLY A 633 -18.29 25.55 -20.31
CA GLY A 633 -16.87 25.31 -20.54
C GLY A 633 -16.28 26.13 -21.68
N THR A 634 -17.06 26.36 -22.75
CA THR A 634 -16.65 27.19 -23.90
C THR A 634 -16.84 28.68 -23.67
N ARG A 635 -17.91 29.13 -23.00
CA ARG A 635 -18.21 30.57 -22.83
C ARG A 635 -17.51 31.26 -21.66
N TRP A 636 -17.30 30.56 -20.54
CA TRP A 636 -16.71 31.18 -19.34
C TRP A 636 -15.31 30.68 -19.05
N SER A 637 -15.12 29.36 -18.96
CA SER A 637 -13.82 28.65 -18.91
C SER A 637 -14.08 27.22 -18.42
N CYS A 638 -13.36 26.24 -18.96
CA CYS A 638 -13.37 24.87 -18.43
C CYS A 638 -12.98 24.80 -16.94
N ARG A 639 -12.09 25.70 -16.48
CA ARG A 639 -11.68 25.79 -15.06
C ARG A 639 -12.85 26.16 -14.15
N VAL A 640 -13.60 27.19 -14.52
CA VAL A 640 -14.75 27.66 -13.73
C VAL A 640 -15.85 26.62 -13.73
N ALA A 641 -16.11 25.99 -14.88
CA ALA A 641 -17.10 24.92 -15.02
C ALA A 641 -16.84 23.75 -14.04
N VAL A 642 -15.61 23.24 -14.00
CA VAL A 642 -15.24 22.12 -13.12
C VAL A 642 -15.27 22.51 -11.64
N MET A 643 -14.88 23.75 -11.29
CA MET A 643 -14.95 24.22 -9.90
C MET A 643 -16.40 24.36 -9.41
N VAL A 644 -17.26 24.98 -10.20
CA VAL A 644 -18.70 25.12 -9.87
C VAL A 644 -19.36 23.74 -9.81
N GLY A 645 -19.03 22.86 -10.76
CA GLY A 645 -19.51 21.48 -10.77
C GLY A 645 -19.09 20.71 -9.52
N GLY A 646 -17.82 20.82 -9.10
CA GLY A 646 -17.29 20.17 -7.90
C GLY A 646 -17.97 20.62 -6.61
N VAL A 647 -18.23 21.93 -6.45
CA VAL A 647 -19.00 22.46 -5.30
C VAL A 647 -20.43 21.93 -5.32
N LEU A 648 -21.08 21.94 -6.48
CA LEU A 648 -22.46 21.50 -6.62
C LEU A 648 -22.61 20.00 -6.34
N SER A 649 -21.72 19.16 -6.89
CA SER A 649 -21.75 17.71 -6.65
C SER A 649 -21.39 17.33 -5.21
N SER A 650 -20.45 18.05 -4.59
CA SER A 650 -20.13 17.85 -3.17
C SER A 650 -21.31 18.24 -2.27
N CYS A 651 -21.94 19.39 -2.55
CA CYS A 651 -23.14 19.84 -1.82
C CYS A 651 -24.31 18.86 -1.98
N GLY A 652 -24.52 18.32 -3.18
CA GLY A 652 -25.54 17.29 -3.44
C GLY A 652 -25.37 16.07 -2.54
N LEU A 653 -24.17 15.46 -2.52
CA LEU A 653 -23.86 14.30 -1.67
C LEU A 653 -23.89 14.62 -0.18
N LEU A 654 -23.43 15.80 0.21
CA LEU A 654 -23.49 16.29 1.58
C LEU A 654 -24.94 16.37 2.07
N LEU A 655 -25.84 16.98 1.28
CA LEU A 655 -27.25 17.07 1.60
C LEU A 655 -27.93 15.70 1.60
N SER A 656 -27.52 14.78 0.72
CA SER A 656 -28.01 13.39 0.72
C SER A 656 -27.73 12.65 2.02
N SER A 657 -26.62 12.94 2.71
CA SER A 657 -26.30 12.32 4.01
C SER A 657 -27.32 12.66 5.12
N PHE A 658 -28.02 13.80 4.99
CA PHE A 658 -29.07 14.24 5.92
C PHE A 658 -30.48 13.89 5.43
N SER A 659 -30.60 13.17 4.32
CA SER A 659 -31.90 12.84 3.75
C SER A 659 -32.72 11.90 4.65
N THR A 660 -34.03 12.15 4.70
CA THR A 660 -35.02 11.39 5.47
C THR A 660 -36.05 10.70 4.59
N SER A 661 -36.03 10.93 3.27
CA SER A 661 -36.93 10.32 2.30
C SER A 661 -36.21 10.03 0.97
N LEU A 662 -36.74 9.07 0.21
CA LEU A 662 -36.24 8.74 -1.14
C LEU A 662 -36.42 9.91 -2.11
N GLU A 663 -37.50 10.68 -1.99
CA GLU A 663 -37.75 11.87 -2.82
C GLU A 663 -36.65 12.92 -2.65
N LEU A 664 -36.18 13.10 -1.41
CA LEU A 664 -35.07 14.01 -1.13
C LEU A 664 -33.74 13.47 -1.66
N LEU A 665 -33.54 12.15 -1.72
CA LEU A 665 -32.39 11.53 -2.41
C LEU A 665 -32.47 11.67 -3.93
N TYR A 666 -33.66 11.60 -4.54
CA TYR A 666 -33.85 11.88 -5.97
C TYR A 666 -33.40 13.30 -6.33
N LEU A 667 -33.75 14.28 -5.49
CA LEU A 667 -33.37 15.67 -5.69
C LEU A 667 -31.87 15.91 -5.42
N THR A 668 -31.38 15.50 -4.25
CA THR A 668 -30.01 15.82 -3.81
C THR A 668 -28.97 14.92 -4.48
N MET A 669 -29.13 13.61 -4.34
CA MET A 669 -28.20 12.62 -4.88
C MET A 669 -28.37 12.54 -6.39
N GLY A 670 -29.60 12.46 -6.90
CA GLY A 670 -29.91 12.39 -8.33
C GLY A 670 -29.62 13.69 -9.09
N ALA A 671 -30.47 14.71 -8.90
CA ALA A 671 -30.46 15.90 -9.74
C ALA A 671 -29.28 16.85 -9.46
N VAL A 672 -29.04 17.21 -8.20
CA VAL A 672 -27.99 18.19 -7.83
C VAL A 672 -26.59 17.61 -8.11
N THR A 673 -26.34 16.36 -7.68
CA THR A 673 -25.04 15.73 -7.92
C THR A 673 -24.80 15.46 -9.40
N GLY A 674 -25.82 14.99 -10.13
CA GLY A 674 -25.72 14.76 -11.57
C GLY A 674 -25.47 16.03 -12.37
N LEU A 675 -26.12 17.15 -12.02
CA LEU A 675 -25.82 18.46 -12.62
C LEU A 675 -24.37 18.89 -12.36
N GLY A 676 -23.87 18.70 -11.13
CA GLY A 676 -22.46 18.97 -10.79
C GLY A 676 -21.47 18.12 -11.60
N PHE A 677 -21.76 16.83 -11.76
CA PHE A 677 -20.96 15.92 -12.58
C PHE A 677 -21.00 16.29 -14.08
N ALA A 678 -22.13 16.76 -14.61
CA ALA A 678 -22.23 17.20 -16.01
C ALA A 678 -21.27 18.36 -16.33
N LEU A 679 -21.17 19.33 -15.41
CA LEU A 679 -20.28 20.49 -15.51
C LEU A 679 -18.79 20.12 -15.40
N CYS A 680 -18.47 18.97 -14.79
CA CYS A 680 -17.11 18.48 -14.69
C CYS A 680 -16.71 17.58 -15.86
N TYR A 681 -17.56 16.59 -16.18
CA TYR A 681 -17.26 15.50 -17.10
C TYR A 681 -17.19 15.95 -18.57
N THR A 682 -18.16 16.73 -19.02
CA THR A 682 -18.28 17.10 -20.44
C THR A 682 -17.12 18.00 -20.91
N PRO A 683 -16.76 19.09 -20.19
CA PRO A 683 -15.60 19.90 -20.57
C PRO A 683 -14.29 19.12 -20.54
N ALA A 684 -14.12 18.20 -19.58
CA ALA A 684 -12.93 17.36 -19.47
C ALA A 684 -12.75 16.46 -20.70
N ILE A 685 -13.82 15.80 -21.16
CA ILE A 685 -13.77 14.92 -22.34
C ILE A 685 -13.54 15.69 -23.64
N ALA A 686 -14.20 16.84 -23.80
CA ALA A 686 -13.99 17.70 -24.96
C ALA A 686 -12.52 18.13 -25.06
N LEU A 687 -11.89 18.43 -23.93
CA LEU A 687 -10.49 18.85 -23.86
C LEU A 687 -9.52 17.77 -24.37
N VAL A 688 -9.76 16.47 -24.09
CA VAL A 688 -8.93 15.36 -24.63
C VAL A 688 -8.91 15.37 -26.17
N GLY A 689 -10.09 15.56 -26.76
CA GLY A 689 -10.28 15.54 -28.22
C GLY A 689 -9.60 16.72 -28.90
N CYS A 690 -9.48 17.87 -28.22
CA CYS A 690 -8.74 19.01 -28.69
C CYS A 690 -7.21 18.80 -28.60
N TYR A 691 -6.72 18.21 -27.51
CA TYR A 691 -5.28 18.00 -27.29
C TYR A 691 -4.65 16.92 -28.17
N PHE A 692 -5.39 15.83 -28.47
CA PHE A 692 -4.81 14.67 -29.15
C PHE A 692 -5.51 14.39 -30.47
N GLN A 693 -4.80 14.56 -31.59
CA GLN A 693 -5.35 14.28 -32.93
C GLN A 693 -4.84 12.96 -33.56
N ARG A 694 -3.60 12.53 -33.27
CA ARG A 694 -2.94 11.39 -33.93
C ARG A 694 -3.15 10.04 -33.25
N ARG A 695 -3.17 10.00 -31.92
CA ARG A 695 -3.45 8.82 -31.08
C ARG A 695 -4.68 9.05 -30.20
N LYS A 696 -5.80 9.39 -30.85
CA LYS A 696 -7.06 9.75 -30.20
C LYS A 696 -7.59 8.62 -29.33
N ALA A 697 -7.58 7.39 -29.83
CA ALA A 697 -8.18 6.27 -29.13
C ALA A 697 -7.38 5.90 -27.88
N LEU A 698 -6.04 5.93 -27.95
CA LEU A 698 -5.21 5.73 -26.78
C LEU A 698 -5.36 6.87 -25.75
N ALA A 699 -5.46 8.12 -26.21
CA ALA A 699 -5.66 9.25 -25.30
C ALA A 699 -6.98 9.17 -24.54
N TYR A 700 -8.09 8.84 -25.22
CA TYR A 700 -9.37 8.56 -24.57
C TYR A 700 -9.29 7.32 -23.68
N GLY A 701 -8.66 6.23 -24.11
CA GLY A 701 -8.49 5.02 -23.30
C GLY A 701 -7.76 5.28 -21.97
N VAL A 702 -6.65 6.02 -21.99
CA VAL A 702 -5.94 6.33 -20.75
C VAL A 702 -6.74 7.35 -19.90
N ALA A 703 -7.48 8.30 -20.49
CA ALA A 703 -8.27 9.28 -19.73
C ALA A 703 -9.50 8.63 -19.05
N MET A 704 -10.14 7.69 -19.74
CA MET A 704 -11.31 6.97 -19.25
C MET A 704 -10.97 5.86 -18.24
N SER A 705 -9.72 5.37 -18.24
CA SER A 705 -9.23 4.40 -17.25
C SER A 705 -9.30 4.90 -15.80
N GLY A 706 -9.44 6.21 -15.58
CA GLY A 706 -9.70 6.78 -14.25
C GLY A 706 -11.01 6.27 -13.64
N SER A 707 -12.01 5.94 -14.46
CA SER A 707 -13.24 5.32 -13.98
C SER A 707 -12.98 3.93 -13.37
N GLY A 708 -12.23 3.06 -14.05
CA GLY A 708 -11.86 1.73 -13.53
C GLY A 708 -10.97 1.77 -12.29
N ILE A 709 -9.95 2.63 -12.25
CA ILE A 709 -9.10 2.81 -11.04
C ILE A 709 -9.92 3.35 -9.88
N GLY A 710 -10.80 4.32 -10.15
CA GLY A 710 -11.71 4.85 -9.16
C GLY A 710 -12.65 3.78 -8.62
N THR A 711 -13.25 2.95 -9.46
CA THR A 711 -14.18 1.89 -9.01
C THR A 711 -13.44 0.81 -8.22
N PHE A 712 -12.23 0.43 -8.64
CA PHE A 712 -11.38 -0.53 -7.90
C PHE A 712 -11.09 -0.07 -6.47
N VAL A 713 -10.76 1.21 -6.28
CA VAL A 713 -10.43 1.75 -4.95
C VAL A 713 -11.69 2.10 -4.16
N LEU A 714 -12.66 2.75 -4.80
CA LEU A 714 -13.81 3.33 -4.13
C LEU A 714 -14.86 2.30 -3.75
N ALA A 715 -15.03 1.21 -4.50
CA ALA A 715 -16.00 0.17 -4.18
C ALA A 715 -15.76 -0.50 -2.80
N PRO A 716 -14.56 -1.02 -2.49
CA PRO A 716 -14.30 -1.63 -1.18
C PRO A 716 -14.25 -0.58 -0.07
N VAL A 717 -13.75 0.63 -0.35
CA VAL A 717 -13.73 1.72 0.62
C VAL A 717 -15.13 2.16 0.99
N LEU A 718 -16.06 2.30 0.04
CA LEU A 718 -17.44 2.65 0.34
C LEU A 718 -18.16 1.55 1.11
N GLN A 719 -17.93 0.28 0.77
CA GLN A 719 -18.49 -0.83 1.55
C GLN A 719 -18.01 -0.77 3.02
N LEU A 720 -16.71 -0.56 3.24
CA LEU A 720 -16.14 -0.39 4.58
C LEU A 720 -16.71 0.85 5.30
N LEU A 721 -16.89 1.97 4.60
CA LEU A 721 -17.45 3.19 5.18
C LEU A 721 -18.93 3.02 5.54
N ILE A 722 -19.70 2.27 4.75
CA ILE A 722 -21.09 1.91 5.06
C ILE A 722 -21.13 1.04 6.33
N GLU A 723 -20.23 0.06 6.45
CA GLU A 723 -20.14 -0.81 7.63
C GLU A 723 -19.73 -0.05 8.90
N LEU A 724 -18.75 0.84 8.81
CA LEU A 724 -18.21 1.58 9.97
C LEU A 724 -19.04 2.80 10.38
N TYR A 725 -19.61 3.52 9.41
CA TYR A 725 -20.23 4.84 9.62
C TYR A 725 -21.67 4.95 9.11
N SER A 726 -22.28 3.82 8.70
CA SER A 726 -23.57 3.78 7.99
C SER A 726 -23.51 4.50 6.62
N TRP A 727 -24.56 4.35 5.83
CA TRP A 727 -24.68 5.02 4.54
C TRP A 727 -24.61 6.54 4.65
N ARG A 728 -25.08 7.12 5.77
CA ARG A 728 -25.02 8.57 6.02
C ARG A 728 -23.59 9.08 6.18
N GLY A 729 -22.79 8.42 7.02
CA GLY A 729 -21.38 8.79 7.20
C GLY A 729 -20.54 8.52 5.94
N ALA A 730 -20.85 7.44 5.21
CA ALA A 730 -20.21 7.15 3.93
C ALA A 730 -20.47 8.23 2.88
N LEU A 731 -21.72 8.72 2.74
CA LEU A 731 -22.05 9.84 1.84
C LEU A 731 -21.36 11.15 2.25
N LEU A 732 -21.24 11.41 3.56
CA LEU A 732 -20.53 12.58 4.08
C LEU A 732 -19.06 12.57 3.65
N ILE A 733 -18.37 11.44 3.84
CA ILE A 733 -16.96 11.29 3.46
C ILE A 733 -16.80 11.32 1.94
N LEU A 734 -17.72 10.68 1.20
CA LEU A 734 -17.75 10.71 -0.26
C LEU A 734 -17.92 12.14 -0.80
N SER A 735 -18.69 13.00 -0.12
CA SER A 735 -18.83 14.41 -0.48
C SER A 735 -17.50 15.18 -0.39
N ALA A 736 -16.65 14.87 0.58
CA ALA A 736 -15.31 15.45 0.73
C ALA A 736 -14.35 14.95 -0.36
N VAL A 737 -14.45 13.67 -0.74
CA VAL A 737 -13.68 13.13 -1.87
C VAL A 737 -14.05 13.87 -3.15
N VAL A 738 -15.34 14.05 -3.42
CA VAL A 738 -15.86 14.78 -4.59
C VAL A 738 -15.51 16.27 -4.56
N ALA A 739 -15.35 16.89 -3.39
CA ALA A 739 -14.92 18.29 -3.28
C ALA A 739 -13.53 18.55 -3.91
N ASN A 740 -12.68 17.53 -4.03
CA ASN A 740 -11.38 17.63 -4.71
C ASN A 740 -11.50 17.94 -6.21
N LEU A 741 -12.69 17.82 -6.82
CA LEU A 741 -12.96 18.34 -8.15
C LEU A 741 -12.70 19.86 -8.24
N CYS A 742 -12.89 20.61 -7.14
CA CYS A 742 -12.57 22.04 -7.10
C CYS A 742 -11.07 22.29 -7.24
N VAL A 743 -10.24 21.46 -6.59
CA VAL A 743 -8.78 21.51 -6.72
C VAL A 743 -8.36 21.14 -8.14
N CYS A 744 -8.99 20.10 -8.71
CA CYS A 744 -8.74 19.70 -10.09
C CYS A 744 -9.04 20.84 -11.06
N GLY A 745 -10.21 21.48 -10.92
CA GLY A 745 -10.61 22.64 -11.71
C GLY A 745 -9.65 23.82 -11.54
N ALA A 746 -9.22 24.13 -10.30
CA ALA A 746 -8.28 25.22 -10.03
C ALA A 746 -6.92 25.05 -10.73
N LEU A 747 -6.49 23.81 -10.92
CA LEU A 747 -5.23 23.45 -11.58
C LEU A 747 -5.35 23.34 -13.12
N MET A 748 -6.57 23.32 -13.69
CA MET A 748 -6.77 23.33 -15.13
C MET A 748 -6.41 24.70 -15.72
N ARG A 749 -5.38 24.75 -16.57
CA ARG A 749 -4.99 25.98 -17.28
C ARG A 749 -5.79 26.13 -18.58
N PRO A 750 -6.42 27.30 -18.83
CA PRO A 750 -7.16 27.53 -20.06
C PRO A 750 -6.20 27.62 -21.25
N ILE A 751 -6.56 26.95 -22.35
CA ILE A 751 -5.93 27.16 -23.66
C ILE A 751 -6.60 28.40 -24.25
N ALA A 752 -5.84 29.44 -24.55
CA ALA A 752 -6.33 30.55 -25.34
C ALA A 752 -6.57 30.06 -26.77
N VAL A 753 -7.80 29.68 -27.09
CA VAL A 753 -8.22 29.47 -28.47
C VAL A 753 -8.45 30.85 -29.05
N GLN A 754 -7.49 31.34 -29.83
CA GLN A 754 -7.64 32.56 -30.59
C GLN A 754 -8.53 32.26 -31.79
N GLU A 755 -9.81 32.64 -31.70
CA GLU A 755 -10.75 32.57 -32.82
C GLU A 755 -10.21 33.42 -33.97
N ARG A 756 -10.05 32.79 -35.14
CA ARG A 756 -9.83 33.48 -36.41
C ARG A 756 -11.09 34.27 -36.75
N THR A 757 -11.02 35.58 -36.67
CA THR A 757 -11.91 36.43 -37.46
C THR A 757 -11.30 36.48 -38.86
N GLU A 758 -11.93 35.80 -39.81
CA GLU A 758 -11.69 36.03 -41.23
C GLU A 758 -12.13 37.47 -41.54
N GLY A 759 -11.15 38.33 -41.78
CA GLY A 759 -11.31 39.64 -42.42
C GLY A 759 -10.30 39.69 -43.55
N GLU A 760 -10.81 39.72 -44.77
CA GLU A 760 -10.06 40.02 -45.99
C GLU A 760 -9.36 41.39 -45.84
N GLU A 761 -8.06 41.47 -46.16
CA GLU A 761 -7.55 42.21 -47.33
C GLU A 761 -6.03 42.50 -47.27
N SER A 762 -5.38 42.12 -48.37
CA SER A 762 -4.34 42.81 -49.13
C SER A 762 -2.90 43.01 -48.61
N CYS A 763 -1.98 42.87 -49.57
CA CYS A 763 -0.52 42.98 -49.49
C CYS A 763 -0.03 44.44 -49.35
N GLY A 764 1.18 44.62 -48.77
CA GLY A 764 1.98 45.82 -48.99
C GLY A 764 3.15 46.06 -48.02
N ASP A 765 4.35 45.64 -48.45
CA ASP A 765 5.71 46.19 -48.24
C ASP A 765 6.34 46.52 -46.86
N VAL A 766 7.42 45.75 -46.60
CA VAL A 766 8.80 46.11 -46.18
C VAL A 766 9.06 47.46 -45.50
N SER A 767 9.51 47.41 -44.24
CA SER A 767 10.83 47.89 -43.78
C SER A 767 11.00 47.74 -42.26
N SER A 768 12.23 47.49 -41.84
CA SER A 768 12.75 47.59 -40.45
C SER A 768 13.76 48.76 -40.43
N PRO A 769 14.34 49.23 -39.29
CA PRO A 769 14.23 48.81 -37.89
C PRO A 769 14.14 50.00 -36.86
N ASP A 770 14.24 49.66 -35.57
CA ASP A 770 14.84 50.43 -34.44
C ASP A 770 13.96 51.11 -33.34
N ALA A 771 14.35 50.73 -32.11
CA ALA A 771 14.48 51.49 -30.85
C ALA A 771 13.27 51.91 -29.97
N GLU A 772 13.29 51.30 -28.76
CA GLU A 772 13.21 51.89 -27.41
C GLU A 772 12.03 52.76 -26.91
N LEU A 773 11.42 52.24 -25.83
CA LEU A 773 11.12 52.87 -24.53
C LEU A 773 10.05 53.99 -24.39
N SER A 774 9.15 53.75 -23.42
CA SER A 774 8.56 54.68 -22.42
C SER A 774 7.14 55.28 -22.61
N ILE A 775 6.28 54.88 -21.64
CA ILE A 775 5.34 55.65 -20.78
C ILE A 775 4.33 56.66 -21.39
N LYS A 776 3.02 56.34 -21.19
CA LYS A 776 1.74 57.12 -21.12
C LYS A 776 1.80 58.63 -20.72
N PRO A 777 0.70 59.44 -20.74
CA PRO A 777 -0.69 59.28 -21.27
C PRO A 777 -1.33 60.54 -21.98
N SER A 778 -2.59 60.36 -22.41
CA SER A 778 -3.75 61.31 -22.40
C SER A 778 -3.87 62.53 -23.34
N LYS A 779 -4.82 62.36 -24.30
CA LYS A 779 -6.04 63.15 -24.65
C LYS A 779 -6.00 64.58 -25.24
N GLU A 780 -6.95 64.71 -26.18
CA GLU A 780 -7.69 65.90 -26.70
C GLU A 780 -6.95 66.80 -27.71
N SER A 781 -7.54 67.34 -28.78
CA SER A 781 -8.79 67.17 -29.57
C SER A 781 -8.73 68.25 -30.70
N GLU A 782 -9.75 68.29 -31.57
CA GLU A 782 -10.04 69.28 -32.65
C GLU A 782 -9.47 68.93 -34.05
N VAL A 783 -10.23 68.44 -35.03
CA VAL A 783 -11.52 68.84 -35.67
C VAL A 783 -11.42 70.12 -36.50
N ILE A 784 -11.71 70.01 -37.81
CA ILE A 784 -12.35 70.99 -38.73
C ILE A 784 -12.49 70.24 -40.08
N LEU A 785 -13.66 69.72 -40.47
CA LEU A 785 -14.89 70.32 -41.02
C LEU A 785 -15.09 69.86 -42.49
N LEU A 786 -16.09 68.98 -42.64
CA LEU A 786 -17.05 68.77 -43.76
C LEU A 786 -17.49 70.11 -44.43
N PRO A 787 -18.29 70.21 -45.53
CA PRO A 787 -19.44 69.34 -45.90
C PRO A 787 -19.82 69.43 -47.43
N PRO A 788 -21.09 69.42 -47.89
CA PRO A 788 -22.23 68.48 -47.73
C PRO A 788 -22.92 68.11 -49.07
N ALA A 789 -23.80 67.10 -49.03
CA ALA A 789 -25.27 67.23 -49.29
C ALA A 789 -25.86 65.85 -49.70
N VAL A 790 -26.56 65.07 -48.85
CA VAL A 790 -27.93 65.23 -48.27
C VAL A 790 -29.04 64.85 -49.27
N PRO A 791 -30.20 64.23 -48.92
CA PRO A 791 -30.63 63.34 -47.81
C PRO A 791 -31.22 61.99 -48.37
N VAL A 792 -31.68 60.95 -47.64
CA VAL A 792 -32.87 60.80 -46.76
C VAL A 792 -32.93 59.33 -46.24
N GLU A 793 -33.45 59.17 -45.02
CA GLU A 793 -33.98 57.96 -44.33
C GLU A 793 -33.03 56.87 -43.82
N GLU A 794 -32.83 56.92 -42.50
CA GLU A 794 -32.38 55.81 -41.64
C GLU A 794 -33.41 54.66 -41.65
N PRO A 795 -33.02 53.42 -41.96
CA PRO A 795 -33.64 52.24 -41.37
C PRO A 795 -32.99 51.97 -39.99
N ASP A 796 -33.82 51.58 -39.03
CA ASP A 796 -33.49 51.31 -37.63
C ASP A 796 -32.14 50.61 -37.38
N PRO A 797 -31.49 50.85 -36.22
CA PRO A 797 -30.30 50.11 -35.82
C PRO A 797 -30.60 48.60 -35.83
N PRO A 798 -29.67 47.76 -36.34
CA PRO A 798 -29.85 46.32 -36.27
C PRO A 798 -30.04 45.93 -34.81
N PRO A 799 -31.03 45.06 -34.49
CA PRO A 799 -31.31 44.71 -33.12
C PRO A 799 -30.02 44.19 -32.49
N LYS A 800 -29.66 44.71 -31.30
CA LYS A 800 -28.65 44.09 -30.44
C LYS A 800 -28.95 42.60 -30.41
N LYS A 801 -28.16 41.78 -31.12
CA LYS A 801 -28.32 40.33 -31.10
C LYS A 801 -28.15 39.90 -29.65
N SER A 802 -29.28 39.67 -28.99
CA SER A 802 -29.37 38.80 -27.83
C SER A 802 -28.49 37.59 -28.11
N ARG A 803 -27.46 37.36 -27.28
CA ARG A 803 -26.45 36.28 -27.43
C ARG A 803 -27.03 34.88 -27.12
N PHE A 804 -28.29 34.67 -27.48
CA PHE A 804 -29.03 33.42 -27.45
C PHE A 804 -29.75 33.26 -28.81
N SER A 805 -28.99 33.01 -29.87
CA SER A 805 -29.55 32.53 -31.13
C SER A 805 -28.69 31.35 -31.60
N PHE A 806 -29.28 30.15 -31.53
CA PHE A 806 -28.71 28.92 -32.07
C PHE A 806 -28.69 29.03 -33.61
N SER A 807 -27.51 29.07 -34.21
CA SER A 807 -27.38 29.05 -35.68
C SER A 807 -27.63 27.64 -36.21
N SER A 808 -28.61 27.49 -37.12
CA SER A 808 -28.98 26.22 -37.77
C SER A 808 -27.81 25.55 -38.52
N THR A 809 -26.81 26.33 -38.95
CA THR A 809 -25.68 25.87 -39.76
C THR A 809 -24.70 24.96 -38.99
N GLU A 810 -24.59 25.12 -37.66
CA GLU A 810 -23.65 24.37 -36.80
C GLU A 810 -24.07 22.90 -36.54
N TYR A 811 -25.35 22.57 -36.74
CA TYR A 811 -25.91 21.23 -36.50
C TYR A 811 -26.19 20.42 -37.78
N SER A 812 -25.63 20.85 -38.92
CA SER A 812 -25.82 20.19 -40.22
C SER A 812 -25.41 18.70 -40.25
N PHE A 813 -24.55 18.26 -39.32
CA PHE A 813 -24.17 16.85 -39.17
C PHE A 813 -25.30 15.95 -38.63
N LEU A 814 -26.29 16.50 -37.91
CA LEU A 814 -27.39 15.74 -37.32
C LEU A 814 -28.25 15.01 -38.37
N LEU A 815 -28.38 15.61 -39.55
CA LEU A 815 -29.17 15.07 -40.66
C LEU A 815 -28.40 14.08 -41.52
N ARG A 816 -27.12 13.79 -41.21
CA ARG A 816 -26.36 12.78 -41.95
C ARG A 816 -26.89 11.39 -41.59
N PRO A 817 -27.20 10.53 -42.57
CA PRO A 817 -27.70 9.16 -42.31
C PRO A 817 -26.72 8.34 -41.47
N ASP A 818 -25.44 8.71 -41.56
CA ASP A 818 -24.35 8.07 -40.84
C ASP A 818 -24.33 8.38 -39.34
N PHE A 819 -24.70 9.60 -38.98
CA PHE A 819 -24.85 10.02 -37.59
C PHE A 819 -26.19 9.55 -37.02
N LEU A 820 -27.27 9.57 -37.81
CA LEU A 820 -28.57 9.08 -37.38
C LEU A 820 -28.53 7.58 -37.01
N GLY A 821 -27.86 6.76 -37.83
CA GLY A 821 -27.65 5.35 -37.53
C GLY A 821 -26.80 5.11 -36.26
N LEU A 822 -25.81 5.97 -36.00
CA LEU A 822 -25.01 5.94 -34.78
C LEU A 822 -25.83 6.38 -33.55
N ALA A 823 -26.64 7.42 -33.68
CA ALA A 823 -27.53 7.94 -32.64
C ALA A 823 -28.58 6.92 -32.19
N VAL A 824 -29.22 6.20 -33.13
CA VAL A 824 -30.17 5.12 -32.80
C VAL A 824 -29.49 3.99 -32.05
N SER A 825 -28.28 3.60 -32.45
CA SER A 825 -27.51 2.58 -31.73
C SER A 825 -27.16 3.01 -30.30
N PHE A 826 -26.83 4.28 -30.07
CA PHE A 826 -26.56 4.80 -28.74
C PHE A 826 -27.78 4.74 -27.81
N LEU A 827 -29.01 4.89 -28.32
CA LEU A 827 -30.22 4.70 -27.52
C LEU A 827 -30.34 3.26 -26.99
N PHE A 828 -30.09 2.27 -27.85
CA PHE A 828 -30.09 0.85 -27.46
C PHE A 828 -28.90 0.46 -26.57
N LEU A 829 -27.75 1.10 -26.78
CA LEU A 829 -26.58 0.90 -25.91
C LEU A 829 -26.87 1.39 -24.49
N ALA A 830 -27.38 2.62 -24.37
CA ALA A 830 -27.64 3.26 -23.09
C ALA A 830 -28.75 2.55 -22.28
N SER A 831 -29.73 1.93 -22.95
CA SER A 831 -30.74 1.12 -22.26
C SER A 831 -30.20 -0.21 -21.72
N GLY A 832 -29.10 -0.73 -22.30
CA GLY A 832 -28.51 -2.01 -21.90
C GLY A 832 -27.42 -1.90 -20.85
N CYS A 833 -26.51 -0.94 -20.98
CA CYS A 833 -25.28 -0.88 -20.16
C CYS A 833 -25.49 -0.44 -18.70
N SER A 834 -26.59 0.22 -18.35
CA SER A 834 -26.84 0.69 -16.98
C SER A 834 -27.20 -0.44 -16.00
N LEU A 835 -27.92 -1.44 -16.50
CA LEU A 835 -28.56 -2.48 -15.70
C LEU A 835 -27.55 -3.34 -14.93
N PRO A 836 -26.44 -3.82 -15.52
CA PRO A 836 -25.44 -4.58 -14.78
C PRO A 836 -24.78 -3.75 -13.66
N PHE A 837 -24.51 -2.45 -13.85
CA PHE A 837 -23.92 -1.62 -12.81
C PHE A 837 -24.84 -1.42 -11.59
N VAL A 838 -26.14 -1.31 -11.82
CA VAL A 838 -27.13 -1.15 -10.74
C VAL A 838 -27.42 -2.47 -10.03
N TYR A 839 -27.58 -3.57 -10.78
CA TYR A 839 -28.11 -4.82 -10.24
C TYR A 839 -27.09 -5.93 -9.99
N LEU A 840 -25.82 -5.78 -10.39
CA LEU A 840 -24.80 -6.82 -10.15
C LEU A 840 -24.59 -7.10 -8.65
N VAL A 841 -24.52 -6.07 -7.82
CA VAL A 841 -24.35 -6.22 -6.36
C VAL A 841 -25.59 -6.86 -5.71
N PRO A 842 -26.82 -6.33 -5.89
CA PRO A 842 -28.04 -6.99 -5.42
C PRO A 842 -28.19 -8.44 -5.93
N TYR A 843 -27.85 -8.70 -7.19
CA TYR A 843 -27.90 -10.06 -7.76
C TYR A 843 -26.92 -11.01 -7.09
N ALA A 844 -25.67 -10.59 -6.87
CA ALA A 844 -24.67 -11.40 -6.18
C ALA A 844 -25.11 -11.73 -4.75
N LEU A 845 -25.65 -10.76 -4.02
CA LEU A 845 -26.19 -10.98 -2.68
C LEU A 845 -27.38 -11.94 -2.69
N SER A 846 -28.29 -11.79 -3.65
CA SER A 846 -29.43 -12.71 -3.83
C SER A 846 -29.01 -14.16 -4.14
N ALA A 847 -27.83 -14.34 -4.73
CA ALA A 847 -27.21 -15.64 -4.99
C ALA A 847 -26.43 -16.20 -3.79
N GLY A 848 -26.45 -15.53 -2.63
CA GLY A 848 -25.77 -15.96 -1.40
C GLY A 848 -24.29 -15.57 -1.32
N VAL A 849 -23.82 -14.63 -2.15
CA VAL A 849 -22.46 -14.07 -2.08
C VAL A 849 -22.42 -13.02 -0.96
N SER A 850 -21.34 -12.95 -0.17
CA SER A 850 -21.23 -11.95 0.91
C SER A 850 -21.07 -10.53 0.36
N HIS A 851 -21.41 -9.51 1.17
CA HIS A 851 -21.29 -8.09 0.80
C HIS A 851 -19.87 -7.71 0.36
N GLN A 852 -18.85 -8.22 1.05
CA GLN A 852 -17.44 -8.01 0.67
C GLN A 852 -17.10 -8.64 -0.68
N HIS A 853 -17.54 -9.87 -0.94
CA HIS A 853 -17.33 -10.53 -2.23
C HIS A 853 -18.10 -9.84 -3.37
N ALA A 854 -19.29 -9.27 -3.10
CA ALA A 854 -20.05 -8.48 -4.07
C ALA A 854 -19.36 -7.15 -4.40
N ALA A 855 -18.83 -6.44 -3.40
CA ALA A 855 -17.99 -5.25 -3.60
C ALA A 855 -16.68 -5.59 -4.35
N PHE A 856 -16.12 -6.77 -4.09
CA PHE A 856 -14.95 -7.26 -4.81
C PHE A 856 -15.24 -7.51 -6.29
N LEU A 857 -16.44 -8.00 -6.67
CA LEU A 857 -16.84 -8.12 -8.08
C LEU A 857 -16.81 -6.76 -8.81
N MET A 858 -17.31 -5.70 -8.17
CA MET A 858 -17.22 -4.33 -8.71
C MET A 858 -15.76 -3.86 -8.83
N SER A 859 -14.92 -4.26 -7.90
CA SER A 859 -13.48 -3.95 -7.91
C SER A 859 -12.75 -4.63 -9.07
N VAL A 860 -13.05 -5.92 -9.31
CA VAL A 860 -12.54 -6.70 -10.44
C VAL A 860 -13.00 -6.09 -11.77
N LEU A 861 -14.28 -5.72 -11.86
CA LEU A 861 -14.82 -5.01 -13.02
C LEU A 861 -14.02 -3.74 -13.29
N GLY A 862 -13.73 -2.93 -12.27
CA GLY A 862 -12.90 -1.72 -12.38
C GLY A 862 -11.46 -1.98 -12.86
N VAL A 863 -10.79 -3.02 -12.34
CA VAL A 863 -9.42 -3.37 -12.79
C VAL A 863 -9.41 -3.78 -14.25
N ILE A 864 -10.36 -4.61 -14.66
CA ILE A 864 -10.38 -5.14 -16.02
C ILE A 864 -10.88 -4.09 -17.03
N ASP A 865 -11.74 -3.16 -16.61
CA ASP A 865 -12.11 -1.96 -17.39
C ASP A 865 -10.89 -1.13 -17.79
N ILE A 866 -9.89 -0.97 -16.91
CA ILE A 866 -8.62 -0.28 -17.26
C ILE A 866 -7.92 -1.01 -18.40
N VAL A 867 -7.85 -2.34 -18.32
CA VAL A 867 -7.21 -3.17 -19.33
C VAL A 867 -7.95 -3.05 -20.66
N GLY A 868 -9.28 -3.09 -20.65
CA GLY A 868 -10.14 -2.87 -21.83
C GLY A 868 -9.89 -1.50 -22.48
N ASN A 869 -9.96 -0.43 -21.69
CA ASN A 869 -9.76 0.95 -22.13
C ASN A 869 -8.39 1.14 -22.81
N ILE A 870 -7.30 0.69 -22.18
CA ILE A 870 -5.94 0.87 -22.70
C ILE A 870 -5.68 -0.04 -23.90
N SER A 871 -6.09 -1.31 -23.83
CA SER A 871 -5.84 -2.29 -24.89
C SER A 871 -6.56 -1.92 -26.18
N PHE A 872 -7.86 -1.61 -26.15
CA PHE A 872 -8.61 -1.20 -27.33
C PHE A 872 -8.23 0.20 -27.81
N GLY A 873 -7.93 1.13 -26.89
CA GLY A 873 -7.39 2.44 -27.23
C GLY A 873 -6.08 2.34 -28.03
N TRP A 874 -5.17 1.46 -27.60
CA TRP A 874 -3.91 1.20 -28.30
C TRP A 874 -4.10 0.42 -29.60
N LEU A 875 -4.91 -0.64 -29.56
CA LEU A 875 -5.13 -1.57 -30.68
C LEU A 875 -5.79 -0.86 -31.87
N THR A 876 -6.77 0.00 -31.62
CA THR A 876 -7.51 0.74 -32.66
C THR A 876 -6.78 1.98 -33.18
N ASP A 877 -5.66 2.37 -32.56
CA ASP A 877 -4.72 3.36 -33.08
C ASP A 877 -3.66 2.75 -34.03
N ARG A 878 -3.57 1.41 -34.13
CA ARG A 878 -2.67 0.72 -35.08
C ARG A 878 -3.14 0.91 -36.53
N ARG A 879 -2.18 1.07 -37.46
CA ARG A 879 -2.47 1.32 -38.89
C ARG A 879 -3.41 0.28 -39.52
N CYS A 880 -3.29 -1.00 -39.14
CA CYS A 880 -4.12 -2.10 -39.66
C CYS A 880 -5.59 -2.04 -39.20
N LEU A 881 -5.82 -1.60 -37.96
CA LEU A 881 -7.15 -1.62 -37.32
C LEU A 881 -7.82 -0.24 -37.28
N LYS A 882 -7.07 0.84 -37.54
CA LYS A 882 -7.58 2.20 -37.70
C LYS A 882 -8.77 2.31 -38.69
N PRO A 883 -8.74 1.69 -39.90
CA PRO A 883 -9.91 1.70 -40.79
C PRO A 883 -11.08 0.80 -40.31
N HIS A 884 -10.85 -0.04 -39.30
CA HIS A 884 -11.82 -1.00 -38.74
C HIS A 884 -12.32 -0.62 -37.35
N ARG A 885 -12.08 0.63 -36.89
CA ARG A 885 -12.49 1.13 -35.55
C ARG A 885 -13.95 0.88 -35.22
N LEU A 886 -14.85 1.23 -36.14
CA LEU A 886 -16.28 1.01 -35.98
C LEU A 886 -16.61 -0.49 -35.85
N SER A 887 -15.90 -1.38 -36.55
CA SER A 887 -16.09 -2.83 -36.41
C SER A 887 -15.57 -3.36 -35.07
N CYS A 888 -14.47 -2.83 -34.55
CA CYS A 888 -14.00 -3.15 -33.21
C CYS A 888 -15.00 -2.72 -32.13
N TYR A 889 -15.62 -1.54 -32.30
CA TYR A 889 -16.68 -1.05 -31.42
C TYR A 889 -17.94 -1.93 -31.45
N ILE A 890 -18.39 -2.33 -32.64
CA ILE A 890 -19.53 -3.25 -32.80
C ILE A 890 -19.24 -4.59 -32.10
N LEU A 891 -18.02 -5.12 -32.27
CA LEU A 891 -17.62 -6.38 -31.66
C LEU A 891 -17.60 -6.30 -30.12
N SER A 892 -17.08 -5.21 -29.54
CA SER A 892 -17.07 -5.04 -28.09
C SER A 892 -18.48 -4.96 -27.51
N VAL A 893 -19.37 -4.17 -28.11
CA VAL A 893 -20.77 -4.04 -27.66
C VAL A 893 -21.54 -5.37 -27.79
N ALA A 894 -21.28 -6.13 -28.87
CA ALA A 894 -21.91 -7.43 -29.05
C ALA A 894 -21.46 -8.48 -28.00
N LEU A 895 -20.16 -8.50 -27.70
CA LEU A 895 -19.61 -9.43 -26.70
C LEU A 895 -20.03 -9.07 -25.28
N GLU A 896 -20.16 -7.78 -24.96
CA GLU A 896 -20.75 -7.32 -23.70
C GLU A 896 -22.22 -7.77 -23.58
N GLY A 897 -23.04 -7.55 -24.62
CA GLY A 897 -24.43 -8.00 -24.65
C GLY A 897 -24.56 -9.52 -24.50
N LEU A 898 -23.66 -10.28 -25.12
CA LEU A 898 -23.60 -11.74 -24.96
C LEU A 898 -23.27 -12.14 -23.51
N CYS A 899 -22.35 -11.43 -22.84
CA CYS A 899 -22.06 -11.67 -21.43
C CYS A 899 -23.30 -11.47 -20.55
N CYS A 900 -24.07 -10.40 -20.78
CA CYS A 900 -25.33 -10.14 -20.05
C CYS A 900 -26.39 -11.21 -20.28
N LEU A 901 -26.51 -11.77 -21.49
CA LEU A 901 -27.46 -12.88 -21.76
C LEU A 901 -27.15 -14.14 -20.95
N PHE A 902 -25.87 -14.43 -20.70
CA PHE A 902 -25.46 -15.59 -19.91
C PHE A 902 -25.44 -15.35 -18.40
N ALA A 903 -25.51 -14.08 -17.94
CA ALA A 903 -25.48 -13.71 -16.54
C ALA A 903 -26.50 -14.46 -15.65
N PRO A 904 -27.77 -14.69 -16.08
CA PRO A 904 -28.76 -15.41 -15.27
C PRO A 904 -28.38 -16.85 -14.89
N LEU A 905 -27.46 -17.48 -15.62
CA LEU A 905 -26.97 -18.83 -15.34
C LEU A 905 -25.89 -18.87 -14.24
N LEU A 906 -25.38 -17.71 -13.81
CA LEU A 906 -24.22 -17.58 -12.94
C LEU A 906 -24.64 -17.36 -11.49
N ARG A 907 -24.91 -18.46 -10.76
CA ARG A 907 -25.46 -18.42 -9.38
C ARG A 907 -24.43 -18.57 -8.26
N SER A 908 -23.15 -18.33 -8.53
CA SER A 908 -22.11 -18.41 -7.49
C SER A 908 -20.98 -17.43 -7.77
N PHE A 909 -20.25 -17.04 -6.72
CA PHE A 909 -19.11 -16.13 -6.85
C PHE A 909 -18.07 -16.61 -7.89
N ARG A 910 -17.77 -17.92 -7.90
CA ARG A 910 -16.83 -18.54 -8.86
C ARG A 910 -17.26 -18.38 -10.33
N LEU A 911 -18.56 -18.25 -10.58
CA LEU A 911 -19.15 -18.05 -11.91
C LEU A 911 -19.36 -16.56 -12.23
N LEU A 912 -19.65 -15.74 -11.23
CA LEU A 912 -19.79 -14.29 -11.37
C LEU A 912 -18.46 -13.58 -11.58
N LEU A 913 -17.37 -14.12 -11.04
CA LEU A 913 -16.01 -13.59 -11.22
C LEU A 913 -15.58 -13.53 -12.71
N PRO A 914 -15.64 -14.61 -13.51
CA PRO A 914 -15.32 -14.54 -14.93
C PRO A 914 -16.29 -13.65 -15.72
N PHE A 915 -17.56 -13.52 -15.29
CA PHE A 915 -18.47 -12.53 -15.86
C PHE A 915 -17.99 -11.10 -15.60
N ALA A 916 -17.62 -10.75 -14.37
CA ALA A 916 -17.11 -9.42 -14.03
C ALA A 916 -15.84 -9.07 -14.83
N VAL A 917 -14.97 -10.06 -15.08
CA VAL A 917 -13.79 -9.91 -15.96
C VAL A 917 -14.20 -9.62 -17.40
N LEU A 918 -15.03 -10.47 -18.01
CA LEU A 918 -15.40 -10.31 -19.42
C LEU A 918 -16.23 -9.05 -19.65
N TYR A 919 -17.22 -8.80 -18.80
CA TYR A 919 -18.06 -7.62 -18.83
C TYR A 919 -17.23 -6.35 -18.66
N GLY A 920 -16.36 -6.29 -17.63
CA GLY A 920 -15.47 -5.14 -17.40
C GLY A 920 -14.51 -4.89 -18.57
N TYR A 921 -13.97 -5.94 -19.20
CA TYR A 921 -13.06 -5.78 -20.34
C TYR A 921 -13.75 -5.13 -21.54
N PHE A 922 -14.95 -5.60 -21.90
CA PHE A 922 -15.69 -5.06 -23.04
C PHE A 922 -16.34 -3.71 -22.74
N ASP A 923 -16.74 -3.45 -21.49
CA ASP A 923 -17.18 -2.13 -21.02
C ASP A 923 -16.08 -1.08 -21.26
N GLY A 924 -14.88 -1.33 -20.73
CA GLY A 924 -13.74 -0.43 -20.95
C GLY A 924 -13.37 -0.27 -22.42
N ALA A 925 -13.51 -1.34 -23.22
CA ALA A 925 -13.22 -1.29 -24.65
C ALA A 925 -14.16 -0.34 -25.42
N TYR A 926 -15.48 -0.40 -25.18
CA TYR A 926 -16.42 0.44 -25.92
C TYR A 926 -16.45 1.88 -25.40
N VAL A 927 -16.30 2.10 -24.09
CA VAL A 927 -16.33 3.43 -23.47
C VAL A 927 -15.20 4.33 -24.03
N ALA A 928 -13.99 3.80 -24.19
CA ALA A 928 -12.88 4.52 -24.83
C ALA A 928 -13.15 4.87 -26.31
N LEU A 929 -14.00 4.11 -26.99
CA LEU A 929 -14.25 4.23 -28.43
C LEU A 929 -15.43 5.14 -28.77
N ILE A 930 -16.37 5.43 -27.86
CA ILE A 930 -17.52 6.32 -28.12
C ILE A 930 -17.07 7.68 -28.70
N PRO A 931 -16.10 8.41 -28.10
CA PRO A 931 -15.65 9.69 -28.65
C PRO A 931 -14.87 9.54 -29.97
N VAL A 932 -14.19 8.42 -30.15
CA VAL A 932 -13.39 8.12 -31.34
C VAL A 932 -14.28 7.86 -32.54
N VAL A 933 -15.27 6.97 -32.39
CA VAL A 933 -16.23 6.62 -33.44
C VAL A 933 -17.11 7.82 -33.79
N THR A 934 -17.51 8.60 -32.79
CA THR A 934 -18.24 9.86 -33.01
C THR A 934 -17.39 10.83 -33.82
N SER A 935 -16.11 11.02 -33.45
CA SER A 935 -15.16 11.85 -34.22
C SER A 935 -14.94 11.35 -35.65
N ASP A 936 -14.93 10.04 -35.87
CA ASP A 936 -14.73 9.45 -37.19
C ASP A 936 -15.95 9.66 -38.11
N VAL A 937 -17.15 9.85 -37.54
CA VAL A 937 -18.41 10.11 -38.29
C VAL A 937 -18.66 11.60 -38.53
N VAL A 938 -18.46 12.46 -37.53
CA VAL A 938 -18.79 13.89 -37.63
C VAL A 938 -17.61 14.78 -38.02
N GLY A 939 -16.37 14.29 -37.86
CA GLY A 939 -15.15 15.10 -38.01
C GLY A 939 -14.69 15.72 -36.69
N ALA A 940 -13.41 16.12 -36.62
CA ALA A 940 -12.80 16.64 -35.40
C ALA A 940 -13.35 18.02 -34.99
N GLU A 941 -13.78 18.83 -35.96
CA GLU A 941 -14.26 20.20 -35.76
C GLU A 941 -15.61 20.26 -35.02
N HIS A 942 -16.48 19.28 -35.24
CA HIS A 942 -17.80 19.20 -34.62
C HIS A 942 -17.86 18.22 -33.44
N LEU A 943 -16.72 17.72 -32.96
CA LEU A 943 -16.66 16.63 -31.97
C LEU A 943 -17.32 17.01 -30.63
N SER A 944 -17.08 18.22 -30.10
CA SER A 944 -17.65 18.64 -28.81
C SER A 944 -19.19 18.74 -28.86
N LEU A 945 -19.71 19.33 -29.94
CA LEU A 945 -21.16 19.45 -30.19
C LEU A 945 -21.80 18.08 -30.40
N ALA A 946 -21.18 17.21 -31.21
CA ALA A 946 -21.66 15.86 -31.47
C ALA A 946 -21.68 14.99 -30.21
N LEU A 947 -20.63 15.06 -29.37
CA LEU A 947 -20.59 14.37 -28.08
C LEU A 947 -21.67 14.88 -27.12
N GLY A 948 -21.92 16.19 -27.08
CA GLY A 948 -23.01 16.78 -26.29
C GLY A 948 -24.37 16.23 -26.70
N VAL A 949 -24.63 16.08 -28.01
CA VAL A 949 -25.87 15.48 -28.53
C VAL A 949 -25.95 13.98 -28.25
N VAL A 950 -24.85 13.24 -28.45
CA VAL A 950 -24.79 11.80 -28.16
C VAL A 950 -25.09 11.52 -26.69
N TYR A 951 -24.47 12.28 -25.77
CA TYR A 951 -24.74 12.14 -24.34
C TYR A 951 -26.16 12.60 -23.98
N PHE A 952 -26.67 13.68 -24.58
CA PHE A 952 -28.08 14.06 -24.38
C PHE A 952 -29.04 12.92 -24.75
N LEU A 953 -28.79 12.20 -25.85
CA LEU A 953 -29.60 11.04 -26.25
C LEU A 953 -29.52 9.88 -25.25
N HIS A 954 -28.40 9.70 -24.54
CA HIS A 954 -28.27 8.69 -23.49
C HIS A 954 -29.16 8.97 -22.26
N ALA A 955 -29.62 10.21 -22.04
CA ALA A 955 -30.32 10.59 -20.82
C ALA A 955 -31.63 9.82 -20.61
N VAL A 956 -32.47 9.71 -21.66
CA VAL A 956 -33.77 9.03 -21.57
C VAL A 956 -33.61 7.52 -21.29
N PRO A 957 -32.77 6.77 -22.02
CA PRO A 957 -32.50 5.38 -21.68
C PRO A 957 -31.94 5.19 -20.26
N TYR A 958 -31.01 6.03 -19.80
CA TYR A 958 -30.47 5.92 -18.43
C TYR A 958 -31.49 6.22 -17.34
N LEU A 959 -32.48 7.09 -17.62
CA LEU A 959 -33.56 7.37 -16.68
C LEU A 959 -34.52 6.19 -16.53
N ILE A 960 -34.84 5.53 -17.64
CA ILE A 960 -35.93 4.55 -17.71
C ILE A 960 -35.44 3.11 -17.50
N SER A 961 -34.22 2.78 -17.94
CA SER A 961 -33.75 1.39 -17.94
C SER A 961 -33.65 0.78 -16.55
N PRO A 962 -33.02 1.39 -15.53
CA PRO A 962 -32.93 0.75 -14.22
C PRO A 962 -34.29 0.59 -13.52
N PRO A 963 -35.22 1.56 -13.50
CA PRO A 963 -36.53 1.37 -12.89
C PRO A 963 -37.36 0.28 -13.58
N ILE A 964 -37.29 0.15 -14.92
CA ILE A 964 -37.90 -0.99 -15.63
C ILE A 964 -37.23 -2.31 -15.23
N GLY A 965 -35.91 -2.31 -15.12
CA GLY A 965 -35.15 -3.46 -14.64
C GLY A 965 -35.54 -3.88 -13.22
N GLY A 966 -35.79 -2.91 -12.34
CA GLY A 966 -36.27 -3.13 -10.98
C GLY A 966 -37.71 -3.60 -10.96
N LEU A 967 -38.58 -3.04 -11.80
CA LEU A 967 -39.97 -3.47 -11.93
C LEU A 967 -40.07 -4.93 -12.39
N LEU A 968 -39.18 -5.36 -13.29
CA LEU A 968 -39.07 -6.76 -13.67
C LEU A 968 -38.69 -7.64 -12.49
N VAL A 969 -37.79 -7.18 -11.61
CA VAL A 969 -37.45 -7.90 -10.37
C VAL A 969 -38.64 -7.89 -9.41
N ASP A 970 -39.31 -6.75 -9.22
CA ASP A 970 -40.47 -6.59 -8.34
C ASP A 970 -41.64 -7.52 -8.75
N ILE A 971 -41.83 -7.77 -10.05
CA ILE A 971 -42.91 -8.64 -10.57
C ILE A 971 -42.50 -10.12 -10.59
N THR A 972 -41.24 -10.43 -10.94
CA THR A 972 -40.80 -11.81 -11.21
C THR A 972 -39.98 -12.44 -10.09
N ASP A 973 -39.64 -11.68 -9.05
CA ASP A 973 -38.70 -12.03 -7.97
C ASP A 973 -37.34 -12.56 -8.50
N SER A 974 -36.95 -12.17 -9.72
CA SER A 974 -35.78 -12.68 -10.40
C SER A 974 -35.09 -11.61 -11.24
N TYR A 975 -33.77 -11.51 -11.08
CA TYR A 975 -32.91 -10.63 -11.88
C TYR A 975 -32.72 -11.12 -13.33
N SER A 976 -33.25 -12.30 -13.67
CA SER A 976 -33.04 -12.90 -14.99
C SER A 976 -33.62 -12.04 -16.12
N GLY A 977 -34.84 -11.51 -15.92
CA GLY A 977 -35.48 -10.61 -16.89
C GLY A 977 -34.67 -9.33 -17.13
N THR A 978 -34.10 -8.78 -16.07
CA THR A 978 -33.26 -7.57 -16.08
C THR A 978 -31.98 -7.76 -16.92
N PHE A 979 -31.23 -8.84 -16.69
CA PHE A 979 -30.02 -9.12 -17.45
C PHE A 979 -30.29 -9.54 -18.91
N LEU A 980 -31.41 -10.23 -19.17
CA LEU A 980 -31.84 -10.55 -20.54
C LEU A 980 -32.23 -9.29 -21.31
N LEU A 981 -32.95 -8.35 -20.68
CA LEU A 981 -33.28 -7.06 -21.27
C LEU A 981 -32.01 -6.26 -21.60
N SER A 982 -31.04 -6.25 -20.69
CA SER A 982 -29.72 -5.63 -20.90
C SER A 982 -29.00 -6.23 -22.12
N GLY A 983 -28.86 -7.56 -22.16
CA GLY A 983 -28.18 -8.25 -23.25
C GLY A 983 -28.87 -8.07 -24.60
N ALA A 984 -30.20 -8.15 -24.65
CA ALA A 984 -30.98 -7.93 -25.87
C ALA A 984 -30.82 -6.50 -26.41
N ALA A 985 -30.83 -5.49 -25.53
CA ALA A 985 -30.63 -4.09 -25.92
C ALA A 985 -29.23 -3.84 -26.50
N LEU A 986 -28.17 -4.36 -25.85
CA LEU A 986 -26.79 -4.25 -26.34
C LEU A 986 -26.60 -4.94 -27.70
N LEU A 987 -27.18 -6.14 -27.89
CA LEU A 987 -27.14 -6.84 -29.18
C LEU A 987 -27.92 -6.10 -30.27
N ALA A 988 -29.07 -5.51 -29.93
CA ALA A 988 -29.82 -4.66 -30.86
C ALA A 988 -28.99 -3.45 -31.31
N SER A 989 -28.24 -2.83 -30.39
CA SER A 989 -27.30 -1.74 -30.72
C SER A 989 -26.23 -2.18 -31.74
N ALA A 990 -25.58 -3.32 -31.48
CA ALA A 990 -24.58 -3.88 -32.38
C ALA A 990 -25.16 -4.27 -33.75
N PHE A 991 -26.40 -4.79 -33.77
CA PHE A 991 -27.12 -5.12 -34.99
C PHE A 991 -27.44 -3.88 -35.84
N VAL A 992 -27.95 -2.81 -35.22
CA VAL A 992 -28.25 -1.55 -35.91
C VAL A 992 -27.00 -0.99 -36.59
N LEU A 993 -25.86 -0.94 -35.89
CA LEU A 993 -24.61 -0.47 -36.49
C LEU A 993 -24.09 -1.39 -37.59
N SER A 994 -24.23 -2.71 -37.42
CA SER A 994 -23.86 -3.69 -38.45
C SER A 994 -24.68 -3.51 -39.72
N ALA A 995 -25.99 -3.27 -39.58
CA ALA A 995 -26.90 -2.98 -40.69
C ALA A 995 -26.51 -1.67 -41.40
N VAL A 996 -26.22 -0.59 -40.65
CA VAL A 996 -25.76 0.68 -41.21
C VAL A 996 -24.46 0.50 -42.01
N VAL A 997 -23.49 -0.25 -41.48
CA VAL A 997 -22.24 -0.56 -42.18
C VAL A 997 -22.48 -1.43 -43.42
N GLY A 998 -23.38 -2.41 -43.34
CA GLY A 998 -23.78 -3.27 -44.45
C GLY A 998 -24.42 -2.49 -45.60
N ILE A 999 -25.37 -1.61 -45.29
CA ILE A 999 -26.04 -0.73 -46.27
C ILE A 999 -25.02 0.19 -46.95
N ARG A 1000 -24.06 0.77 -46.21
CA ARG A 1000 -22.97 1.58 -46.80
C ARG A 1000 -22.10 0.77 -47.76
N ARG A 1001 -21.76 -0.48 -47.41
CA ARG A 1001 -20.95 -1.36 -48.28
C ARG A 1001 -21.71 -1.74 -49.55
N CYS A 1002 -23.00 -2.03 -49.46
CA CYS A 1002 -23.85 -2.32 -50.63
C CYS A 1002 -23.99 -1.10 -51.55
N ARG A 1003 -24.24 0.10 -50.98
CA ARG A 1003 -24.39 1.34 -51.76
C ARG A 1003 -23.10 1.74 -52.48
N ARG A 1004 -21.92 1.51 -51.88
CA ARG A 1004 -20.61 1.70 -52.54
C ARG A 1004 -20.34 0.69 -53.65
N ARG A 1005 -20.82 -0.56 -53.53
CA ARG A 1005 -20.70 -1.57 -54.61
C ARG A 1005 -21.62 -1.24 -55.80
N LEU A 1006 -22.82 -0.72 -55.54
CA LEU A 1006 -23.78 -0.31 -56.57
C LEU A 1006 -23.33 0.92 -57.37
N THR A 1007 -22.65 1.90 -56.75
CA THR A 1007 -22.13 3.09 -57.44
C THR A 1007 -20.87 2.83 -58.26
N VAL A 1008 -20.03 1.86 -57.87
CA VAL A 1008 -18.86 1.45 -58.68
C VAL A 1008 -19.26 0.61 -59.90
N GLY A 1009 -20.41 -0.07 -59.87
CA GLY A 1009 -20.92 -0.87 -60.98
C GLY A 1009 -21.54 -0.09 -62.16
N HIS A 1010 -21.74 1.22 -62.05
CA HIS A 1010 -22.36 2.06 -63.09
C HIS A 1010 -21.37 2.96 -63.86
N GLY A 1011 -20.06 2.86 -63.58
CA GLY A 1011 -19.03 3.73 -64.16
C GLY A 1011 -17.95 2.96 -64.92
N SER A 1012 -18.32 2.24 -65.97
CA SER A 1012 -17.34 1.66 -66.91
C SER A 1012 -17.93 1.55 -68.32
N ILE A 1013 -17.78 2.63 -69.11
CA ILE A 1013 -17.75 2.58 -70.58
C ILE A 1013 -16.27 2.46 -70.96
N PRO A 1014 -15.84 1.46 -71.75
CA PRO A 1014 -14.43 1.29 -72.10
C PRO A 1014 -14.06 2.21 -73.28
N SER A 1015 -13.11 3.12 -73.06
CA SER A 1015 -12.40 3.81 -74.15
C SER A 1015 -11.29 2.89 -74.70
N SER A 1016 -11.30 2.76 -76.02
CA SER A 1016 -10.45 1.93 -76.87
C SER A 1016 -8.95 2.17 -76.70
N ASP A 1017 -8.23 1.06 -76.54
CA ASP A 1017 -6.78 0.91 -76.47
C ASP A 1017 -6.16 1.03 -77.87
N HIS A 1018 -5.41 2.10 -78.16
CA HIS A 1018 -4.54 2.19 -79.34
C HIS A 1018 -3.15 1.68 -78.95
N ARG A 1019 -2.82 0.46 -79.38
CA ARG A 1019 -1.45 -0.05 -79.46
C ARG A 1019 -0.96 0.02 -80.89
N GLU A 1020 0.14 0.75 -81.12
CA GLU A 1020 1.00 0.55 -82.28
C GLU A 1020 2.13 -0.46 -81.99
N PRO A 1021 2.66 -1.16 -83.01
CA PRO A 1021 3.45 -2.36 -82.84
C PRO A 1021 4.96 -2.11 -82.85
N ARG A 1022 5.69 -3.02 -82.19
CA ARG A 1022 7.16 -3.10 -82.22
C ARG A 1022 7.66 -3.41 -83.63
N GLY A 1023 8.69 -2.70 -84.06
CA GLY A 1023 9.55 -3.07 -85.19
C GLY A 1023 10.99 -2.61 -84.98
N GLY A 1024 11.92 -3.57 -85.03
CA GLY A 1024 13.21 -3.45 -85.73
C GLY A 1024 14.39 -2.71 -85.07
N SER A 1025 15.49 -3.46 -84.95
CA SER A 1025 16.91 -3.12 -84.67
C SER A 1025 17.28 -2.57 -83.30
#